data_AF-A0A554MRB9-F1
#
_entry.id   AF-A0A554MRB9-F1
#
_cell.length_a   1.000
_cell.length_b   1.000
_cell.length_c   1.000
_cell.angle_alpha   90.00
_cell.angle_beta   90.00
_cell.angle_gamma   90.00
#
_symmetry.space_group_name_H-M   'P 1'
#
loop_
_entity.id
_entity.type
_entity.pdbx_description
1 polymer ?
#
loop_
_entity_poly.entity_id
_entity_poly.type
_entity_poly.pdbx_seq_one_letter_code
_entity_poly.pdbx_strand_id
1 'polypeptide(L)'
;MGACGGAGGTIKITATTIDGSGSMQAKGGLSATPGSCANSPNHRVSGGGGRIALRYATNGGLFAIPPTNILANAPQGLNTGVSTAAFTGGAGTVYLEETDVHTSNQGILVVDNADSLTVDEVTPLGATETFAEIYIKNKAEVVGSTINAVNLSLINDGRLRHTRSTISIIPKLILNISGTLLIDGTTSLDVTGKGFLGGSNASASVNGQTSNGAGGQQAGTDVYNGGSHGGLGGQQFTVTKNAVYDSIVNPSEPGGGGSGGGVALITAGTVTVNGSIKADGEGVMGTCGGAGGTIKITATTIGGSGTIQAKGGLSTSPGFCANSPNQRVSGGGGRIAIRYATNSGLFAIPPTNILTNAPQGLNGAVPTASFTGGAGTVYLEETDVHTVNQGILIIDNLDIVSVEESTLVNSTLLSPNTGTFAQIRIKDKSKVFFDGNTGSSGDTFIDDALLTMGSTLSAANLTLSNSAQLTHFQTSSTVIENLTLNITGILNVDATSTIDVSARGFLGGGKIGASLNGQTSNGSGGQTAGTGPVNAGSHGGLGGRQASTNVKNSSYDSIINPSEPGGGGGNNSGTDGNNGGGIVIITAGTLTLAGTIKADGGGVSQKCGGAGGTVKITATTIGGTGSIQANGGLSTTTGTCGNTANQRVSGGGGRVAIRYATNSGLFTIPPTNILANAPQGTNTSVNTPSFTGGTGTVYLEETDVHATDLGILIIDSADIVSEEESTPLAATETFGDIYIKNKAEVLGTTINAVNLNLINDGRLRHLRTTTSTIPKLTLNITGTLLIDGTTSLDVTGKGFLGGSNSGASVNGQTSNGAGGQQAGTDVYNGGSHGGLGGQQIVVAKNPVFDSILNPSEPGGGGSNNQGANLGNDGGGVVFITAGTLTVNGSIKADGEGVTVNCGGAGGTIRITATTLGGSGSIQAKGGLTASPGSCATGANHRISGGGGRIAIRYVTNSGLFTIPPTNILVNAAQGTNTGASTASFTGGSGTLYLEQTGVHGVNQGLLIVDNVDALTVSNSTPLTATLLAPNVGIFQELRIKDKAQVQSIGNLTTLGD
;
A
#
# COMPACT_ATOMS: atom_id res chain seq x y z
N MET A 1 2.03 76.95 9.93
CA MET A 1 1.13 75.77 9.84
C MET A 1 0.75 75.64 8.37
N GLY A 2 1.32 74.69 7.65
CA GLY A 2 0.98 74.53 6.22
C GLY A 2 -0.31 73.71 6.09
N ALA A 3 -1.22 74.15 5.22
CA ALA A 3 -2.50 73.48 4.97
C ALA A 3 -2.31 72.26 4.06
N CYS A 4 -2.98 71.15 4.38
CA CYS A 4 -3.00 69.94 3.57
C CYS A 4 -3.97 70.05 2.41
N GLY A 5 -3.79 69.21 1.39
CA GLY A 5 -4.73 69.12 0.28
C GLY A 5 -6.14 68.79 0.79
N GLY A 6 -7.11 69.65 0.51
CA GLY A 6 -8.52 69.41 0.87
C GLY A 6 -9.16 68.33 0.00
N ALA A 7 -10.17 67.63 0.52
CA ALA A 7 -10.96 66.70 -0.28
C ALA A 7 -11.73 67.45 -1.39
N GLY A 8 -11.94 66.79 -2.53
CA GLY A 8 -12.73 67.32 -3.63
C GLY A 8 -14.19 67.57 -3.23
N GLY A 9 -14.77 68.62 -3.80
CA GLY A 9 -16.16 69.00 -3.56
C GLY A 9 -17.17 67.98 -4.12
N THR A 10 -18.45 68.23 -3.87
CA THR A 10 -19.55 67.47 -4.49
C THR A 10 -20.28 68.37 -5.49
N ILE A 11 -20.48 67.88 -6.71
CA ILE A 11 -21.33 68.49 -7.74
C ILE A 11 -22.51 67.55 -7.94
N LYS A 12 -23.73 68.02 -7.66
CA LYS A 12 -24.96 67.29 -7.94
C LYS A 12 -25.83 68.14 -8.84
N ILE A 13 -26.14 67.63 -10.04
CA ILE A 13 -26.99 68.31 -11.02
C ILE A 13 -28.14 67.36 -11.37
N THR A 14 -29.36 67.88 -11.24
CA THR A 14 -30.56 67.26 -11.80
C THR A 14 -31.12 68.24 -12.82
N ALA A 15 -31.17 67.86 -14.08
CA ALA A 15 -31.66 68.69 -15.16
C ALA A 15 -32.51 67.87 -16.14
N THR A 16 -33.42 68.51 -16.87
CA THR A 16 -34.14 67.86 -17.98
C THR A 16 -33.30 67.77 -19.25
N THR A 17 -32.24 68.57 -19.38
CA THR A 17 -31.31 68.57 -20.52
C THR A 17 -29.98 69.17 -20.06
N ILE A 18 -28.86 68.63 -20.53
CA ILE A 18 -27.50 69.16 -20.30
C ILE A 18 -26.84 69.35 -21.67
N ASP A 19 -26.66 70.60 -22.08
CA ASP A 19 -26.08 71.00 -23.37
C ASP A 19 -24.87 71.94 -23.16
N GLY A 20 -23.88 71.88 -24.05
CA GLY A 20 -22.64 72.66 -24.04
C GLY A 20 -21.35 71.84 -24.04
N SER A 21 -20.23 72.49 -24.40
CA SER A 21 -18.89 71.87 -24.51
C SER A 21 -17.96 72.11 -23.30
N GLY A 22 -18.52 72.60 -22.19
CA GLY A 22 -17.76 72.99 -21.00
C GLY A 22 -17.14 71.82 -20.22
N SER A 23 -16.47 72.13 -19.11
CA SER A 23 -15.92 71.10 -18.19
C SER A 23 -16.53 71.19 -16.80
N MET A 24 -16.84 70.04 -16.20
CA MET A 24 -17.26 69.91 -14.80
C MET A 24 -16.15 69.23 -14.01
N GLN A 25 -15.65 69.88 -12.96
CA GLN A 25 -14.51 69.38 -12.22
C GLN A 25 -14.76 69.45 -10.71
N ALA A 26 -14.69 68.30 -10.04
CA ALA A 26 -14.73 68.17 -8.60
C ALA A 26 -13.43 67.48 -8.15
N LYS A 27 -12.33 68.22 -8.16
CA LYS A 27 -10.99 67.69 -7.89
C LYS A 27 -10.57 67.95 -6.44
N GLY A 28 -9.73 67.07 -5.90
CA GLY A 28 -9.04 67.30 -4.63
C GLY A 28 -8.05 68.46 -4.71
N GLY A 29 -7.66 69.02 -3.56
CA GLY A 29 -6.60 70.02 -3.44
C GLY A 29 -5.23 69.37 -3.25
N LEU A 30 -4.16 70.09 -3.61
CA LEU A 30 -2.76 69.67 -3.36
C LEU A 30 -2.13 70.59 -2.32
N SER A 31 -1.34 70.05 -1.39
CA SER A 31 -0.71 70.88 -0.33
C SER A 31 0.10 72.03 -0.90
N ALA A 32 0.02 73.20 -0.28
CA ALA A 32 0.60 74.44 -0.84
C ALA A 32 2.14 74.42 -0.87
N THR A 33 2.78 73.74 0.10
CA THR A 33 4.24 73.64 0.23
C THR A 33 4.68 72.19 0.48
N PRO A 34 5.88 71.77 0.02
CA PRO A 34 6.47 70.50 0.43
C PRO A 34 6.64 70.40 1.96
N GLY A 35 6.39 69.23 2.55
CA GLY A 35 6.62 68.95 3.98
C GLY A 35 5.60 69.55 4.96
N SER A 36 4.54 70.21 4.50
CA SER A 36 3.53 70.80 5.40
C SER A 36 2.65 69.78 6.12
N CYS A 37 2.56 68.55 5.60
CA CYS A 37 1.57 67.55 5.98
C CYS A 37 2.10 66.11 6.09
N ALA A 38 3.37 65.92 5.75
CA ALA A 38 4.06 64.65 5.86
C ALA A 38 5.35 64.89 6.64
N ASN A 39 5.82 63.90 7.42
CA ASN A 39 7.07 63.95 8.16
C ASN A 39 8.33 63.95 7.25
N SER A 40 8.21 64.43 6.01
CA SER A 40 9.23 64.42 4.98
C SER A 40 9.22 65.75 4.22
N PRO A 41 10.34 66.49 4.17
CA PRO A 41 10.42 67.83 3.59
C PRO A 41 10.18 67.88 2.07
N ASN A 42 10.16 66.74 1.38
CA ASN A 42 10.08 66.67 -0.09
C ASN A 42 8.69 66.28 -0.63
N HIS A 43 7.70 66.05 0.25
CA HIS A 43 6.38 65.54 -0.16
C HIS A 43 5.30 66.62 -0.21
N ARG A 44 4.55 66.67 -1.31
CA ARG A 44 3.24 67.33 -1.39
C ARG A 44 2.13 66.28 -1.33
N VAL A 45 1.21 66.45 -0.38
CA VAL A 45 0.08 65.54 -0.13
C VAL A 45 -1.17 66.09 -0.82
N SER A 46 -1.86 65.29 -1.61
CA SER A 46 -3.15 65.66 -2.20
C SER A 46 -4.32 65.14 -1.36
N GLY A 47 -5.43 65.87 -1.33
CA GLY A 47 -6.71 65.34 -0.87
C GLY A 47 -7.36 64.44 -1.92
N GLY A 48 -8.31 63.61 -1.48
CA GLY A 48 -9.07 62.73 -2.37
C GLY A 48 -9.89 63.49 -3.42
N GLY A 49 -10.19 62.83 -4.52
CA GLY A 49 -11.09 63.32 -5.57
C GLY A 49 -12.52 63.58 -5.06
N GLY A 50 -13.27 64.38 -5.80
CA GLY A 50 -14.63 64.78 -5.45
C GLY A 50 -15.70 63.81 -5.94
N ARG A 51 -16.96 64.21 -5.87
CA ARG A 51 -18.10 63.41 -6.37
C ARG A 51 -18.93 64.24 -7.34
N ILE A 52 -19.13 63.73 -8.55
CA ILE A 52 -20.02 64.35 -9.54
C ILE A 52 -21.19 63.41 -9.78
N ALA A 53 -22.41 63.87 -9.60
CA ALA A 53 -23.62 63.12 -9.93
C ALA A 53 -24.49 63.96 -10.87
N LEU A 54 -24.72 63.44 -12.08
CA LEU A 54 -25.54 64.07 -13.11
C LEU A 54 -26.76 63.19 -13.37
N ARG A 55 -27.95 63.74 -13.12
CA ARG A 55 -29.24 63.15 -13.51
C ARG A 55 -29.83 63.99 -14.61
N TYR A 56 -30.01 63.41 -15.79
CA TYR A 56 -30.49 64.11 -16.98
C TYR A 56 -31.53 63.29 -17.75
N ALA A 57 -32.37 63.92 -18.55
CA ALA A 57 -33.13 63.23 -19.60
C ALA A 57 -32.55 63.66 -20.94
N THR A 58 -32.47 62.77 -21.92
CA THR A 58 -32.15 63.20 -23.30
C THR A 58 -33.42 63.42 -24.11
N ASN A 59 -34.49 62.67 -23.85
CA ASN A 59 -35.69 62.60 -24.70
C ASN A 59 -35.32 62.44 -26.21
N GLY A 60 -34.20 61.76 -26.50
CA GLY A 60 -33.63 61.66 -27.86
C GLY A 60 -32.69 62.81 -28.29
N GLY A 61 -32.30 63.72 -27.39
CA GLY A 61 -31.31 64.80 -27.62
C GLY A 61 -29.86 64.43 -27.27
N LEU A 62 -28.90 65.30 -27.64
CA LEU A 62 -27.46 65.06 -27.46
C LEU A 62 -27.00 65.43 -26.04
N PHE A 63 -26.43 64.48 -25.28
CA PHE A 63 -25.57 64.81 -24.13
C PHE A 63 -24.24 65.37 -24.68
N ALA A 64 -24.13 66.69 -24.76
CA ALA A 64 -23.07 67.36 -25.53
C ALA A 64 -21.72 67.51 -24.80
N ILE A 65 -21.64 67.14 -23.51
CA ILE A 65 -20.39 67.23 -22.74
C ILE A 65 -19.59 65.93 -22.98
N PRO A 66 -18.39 66.00 -23.57
CA PRO A 66 -17.53 64.84 -23.70
C PRO A 66 -17.29 64.22 -22.31
N PRO A 67 -17.41 62.89 -22.13
CA PRO A 67 -17.13 62.24 -20.84
C PRO A 67 -15.74 62.57 -20.27
N THR A 68 -14.77 62.91 -21.12
CA THR A 68 -13.43 63.39 -20.74
C THR A 68 -13.42 64.75 -20.03
N ASN A 69 -14.48 65.53 -20.16
CA ASN A 69 -14.61 66.86 -19.57
C ASN A 69 -15.26 66.84 -18.17
N ILE A 70 -15.63 65.65 -17.67
CA ILE A 70 -16.20 65.45 -16.33
C ILE A 70 -15.14 64.77 -15.45
N LEU A 71 -14.48 65.54 -14.60
CA LEU A 71 -13.30 65.09 -13.86
C LEU A 71 -13.52 65.17 -12.35
N ALA A 72 -13.49 64.02 -11.68
CA ALA A 72 -13.58 63.92 -10.23
C ALA A 72 -12.24 63.48 -9.57
N ASN A 73 -11.13 63.46 -10.30
CA ASN A 73 -9.88 62.85 -9.86
C ASN A 73 -9.16 63.62 -8.72
N ALA A 74 -8.30 62.90 -7.99
CA ALA A 74 -7.31 63.52 -7.11
C ALA A 74 -6.11 64.04 -7.93
N PRO A 75 -5.55 65.22 -7.62
CA PRO A 75 -4.33 65.67 -8.28
C PRO A 75 -3.13 64.82 -7.80
N GLN A 76 -2.23 64.45 -8.72
CA GLN A 76 -1.03 63.68 -8.40
C GLN A 76 -0.20 64.38 -7.30
N GLY A 77 0.15 63.64 -6.24
CA GLY A 77 1.14 64.12 -5.28
C GLY A 77 2.49 64.38 -5.97
N LEU A 78 3.30 65.29 -5.42
CA LEU A 78 4.65 65.55 -5.93
C LEU A 78 5.69 65.09 -4.92
N ASN A 79 6.71 64.38 -5.40
CA ASN A 79 7.94 64.10 -4.67
C ASN A 79 9.13 64.54 -5.53
N THR A 80 9.99 65.41 -4.99
CA THR A 80 11.22 65.87 -5.66
C THR A 80 12.45 65.02 -5.29
N GLY A 81 12.29 63.98 -4.47
CA GLY A 81 13.35 63.04 -4.06
C GLY A 81 13.37 61.74 -4.87
N VAL A 82 14.52 61.05 -4.87
CA VAL A 82 14.91 60.05 -5.89
C VAL A 82 14.26 58.66 -5.77
N SER A 83 13.33 58.34 -4.85
CA SER A 83 12.77 56.96 -4.81
C SER A 83 11.50 56.65 -4.00
N THR A 84 10.70 57.61 -3.52
CA THR A 84 9.43 57.27 -2.81
C THR A 84 8.20 57.76 -3.57
N ALA A 85 7.13 56.95 -3.59
CA ALA A 85 5.89 57.30 -4.28
C ALA A 85 5.22 58.52 -3.62
N ALA A 86 4.53 59.33 -4.43
CA ALA A 86 3.86 60.53 -3.93
C ALA A 86 2.50 60.18 -3.29
N PHE A 87 2.14 60.87 -2.20
CA PHE A 87 0.87 60.66 -1.48
C PHE A 87 -0.31 61.28 -2.25
N THR A 88 -0.81 60.55 -3.24
CA THR A 88 -2.01 60.90 -4.01
C THR A 88 -3.25 60.36 -3.30
N GLY A 89 -4.30 61.17 -3.16
CA GLY A 89 -5.58 60.78 -2.56
C GLY A 89 -6.39 59.88 -3.47
N GLY A 90 -7.41 59.21 -2.91
CA GLY A 90 -8.27 58.30 -3.66
C GLY A 90 -8.99 58.98 -4.82
N ALA A 91 -9.29 58.25 -5.90
CA ALA A 91 -10.05 58.77 -7.02
C ALA A 91 -11.45 59.20 -6.58
N GLY A 92 -11.98 60.25 -7.21
CA GLY A 92 -13.38 60.62 -7.03
C GLY A 92 -14.30 59.75 -7.90
N THR A 93 -15.60 60.00 -7.79
CA THR A 93 -16.63 59.27 -8.53
C THR A 93 -17.43 60.18 -9.44
N VAL A 94 -17.75 59.69 -10.64
CA VAL A 94 -18.68 60.32 -11.58
C VAL A 94 -19.84 59.38 -11.81
N TYR A 95 -21.04 59.80 -11.43
CA TYR A 95 -22.29 59.08 -11.65
C TYR A 95 -23.13 59.80 -12.71
N LEU A 96 -23.53 59.08 -13.75
CA LEU A 96 -24.31 59.57 -14.89
C LEU A 96 -25.60 58.76 -14.99
N GLU A 97 -26.75 59.41 -14.82
CA GLU A 97 -28.06 58.76 -14.93
C GLU A 97 -28.91 59.48 -15.97
N GLU A 98 -29.06 58.82 -17.12
CA GLU A 98 -30.03 59.19 -18.14
C GLU A 98 -31.40 58.61 -17.76
N THR A 99 -32.29 59.48 -17.28
CA THR A 99 -33.57 59.16 -16.64
C THR A 99 -34.64 58.60 -17.57
N ASP A 100 -34.47 58.72 -18.88
CA ASP A 100 -35.33 58.14 -19.92
C ASP A 100 -34.82 56.80 -20.48
N VAL A 101 -33.57 56.42 -20.15
CA VAL A 101 -32.95 55.14 -20.56
C VAL A 101 -32.78 54.20 -19.36
N HIS A 102 -32.34 54.72 -18.22
CA HIS A 102 -32.08 53.94 -17.02
C HIS A 102 -33.30 53.92 -16.09
N THR A 103 -33.54 52.77 -15.45
CA THR A 103 -34.48 52.74 -14.33
C THR A 103 -33.89 53.52 -13.14
N SER A 104 -34.76 54.10 -12.29
CA SER A 104 -34.33 54.99 -11.19
C SER A 104 -33.19 54.40 -10.36
N ASN A 105 -32.09 55.15 -10.23
CA ASN A 105 -30.86 54.80 -9.53
C ASN A 105 -30.01 53.69 -10.18
N GLN A 106 -30.16 53.40 -11.48
CA GLN A 106 -29.31 52.45 -12.23
C GLN A 106 -28.44 53.14 -13.29
N GLY A 107 -27.85 54.29 -12.99
CA GLY A 107 -26.93 54.99 -13.92
C GLY A 107 -25.57 54.31 -14.11
N ILE A 108 -24.71 54.97 -14.87
CA ILE A 108 -23.31 54.62 -15.10
C ILE A 108 -22.44 55.25 -14.00
N LEU A 109 -21.58 54.46 -13.39
CA LEU A 109 -20.58 54.91 -12.42
C LEU A 109 -19.17 54.80 -13.02
N VAL A 110 -18.42 55.89 -12.99
CA VAL A 110 -17.02 55.93 -13.44
C VAL A 110 -16.14 56.34 -12.26
N VAL A 111 -15.15 55.50 -11.98
CA VAL A 111 -14.04 55.78 -11.07
C VAL A 111 -12.78 55.86 -11.90
N ASP A 112 -12.23 57.06 -12.00
CA ASP A 112 -11.11 57.38 -12.89
C ASP A 112 -10.10 58.24 -12.13
N ASN A 113 -8.85 57.78 -12.06
CA ASN A 113 -7.78 58.53 -11.42
C ASN A 113 -6.87 59.27 -12.42
N ALA A 114 -7.21 59.26 -13.71
CA ALA A 114 -6.46 59.89 -14.79
C ALA A 114 -4.96 59.53 -14.74
N ASP A 115 -4.65 58.24 -14.56
CA ASP A 115 -3.31 57.66 -14.51
C ASP A 115 -2.42 58.12 -13.35
N SER A 116 -3.00 58.83 -12.38
CA SER A 116 -2.32 59.22 -11.15
C SER A 116 -2.15 57.99 -10.24
N LEU A 117 -0.95 57.82 -9.68
CA LEU A 117 -0.66 56.71 -8.78
C LEU A 117 -1.22 57.02 -7.39
N THR A 118 -2.19 56.26 -6.90
CA THR A 118 -2.58 56.25 -5.49
C THR A 118 -1.64 55.34 -4.70
N VAL A 119 -1.31 55.74 -3.48
CA VAL A 119 -0.58 54.90 -2.51
C VAL A 119 -1.46 54.85 -1.27
N ASP A 120 -1.98 53.67 -0.96
CA ASP A 120 -2.81 53.35 0.22
C ASP A 120 -4.20 54.04 0.32
N GLU A 121 -4.47 55.09 -0.44
CA GLU A 121 -5.75 55.79 -0.50
C GLU A 121 -6.71 55.18 -1.53
N VAL A 122 -7.96 54.94 -1.13
CA VAL A 122 -8.93 54.12 -1.89
C VAL A 122 -10.27 54.82 -2.04
N THR A 123 -10.98 54.53 -3.14
CA THR A 123 -12.38 54.94 -3.31
C THR A 123 -13.31 53.85 -2.75
N PRO A 124 -14.03 54.08 -1.64
CA PRO A 124 -14.99 53.10 -1.14
C PRO A 124 -16.27 53.08 -1.98
N LEU A 125 -16.72 51.90 -2.39
CA LEU A 125 -18.03 51.68 -3.01
C LEU A 125 -18.96 50.94 -2.04
N GLY A 126 -20.13 51.54 -1.78
CA GLY A 126 -21.13 51.05 -0.82
C GLY A 126 -22.13 50.05 -1.42
N ALA A 127 -22.73 49.24 -0.55
CA ALA A 127 -23.45 48.01 -0.89
C ALA A 127 -24.92 48.14 -1.34
N THR A 128 -25.49 49.34 -1.40
CA THR A 128 -26.96 49.52 -1.47
C THR A 128 -27.52 49.83 -2.86
N GLU A 129 -26.68 50.13 -3.84
CA GLU A 129 -27.11 50.57 -5.18
C GLU A 129 -26.77 49.52 -6.25
N THR A 130 -27.58 49.47 -7.30
CA THR A 130 -27.33 48.64 -8.49
C THR A 130 -27.08 49.56 -9.66
N PHE A 131 -25.92 49.46 -10.29
CA PHE A 131 -25.55 50.33 -11.42
C PHE A 131 -25.83 49.65 -12.76
N ALA A 132 -26.14 50.40 -13.83
CA ALA A 132 -26.14 49.80 -15.17
C ALA A 132 -24.71 49.42 -15.55
N GLU A 133 -23.76 50.35 -15.43
CA GLU A 133 -22.37 50.10 -15.74
C GLU A 133 -21.46 50.69 -14.68
N ILE A 134 -20.36 50.00 -14.39
CA ILE A 134 -19.27 50.50 -13.55
C ILE A 134 -17.97 50.42 -14.35
N TYR A 135 -17.26 51.54 -14.45
CA TYR A 135 -15.90 51.60 -15.00
C TYR A 135 -14.91 51.96 -13.90
N ILE A 136 -13.94 51.09 -13.65
CA ILE A 136 -12.80 51.37 -12.78
C ILE A 136 -11.57 51.42 -13.68
N LYS A 137 -11.00 52.62 -13.85
CA LYS A 137 -10.00 52.85 -14.90
C LYS A 137 -8.86 53.79 -14.53
N ASN A 138 -7.80 53.72 -15.34
CA ASN A 138 -6.64 54.61 -15.31
C ASN A 138 -6.03 54.72 -13.90
N LYS A 139 -5.61 53.57 -13.35
CA LYS A 139 -5.05 53.40 -11.99
C LYS A 139 -5.98 53.78 -10.84
N ALA A 140 -7.29 53.84 -11.07
CA ALA A 140 -8.26 53.95 -10.00
C ALA A 140 -8.19 52.73 -9.06
N GLU A 141 -8.12 52.99 -7.76
CA GLU A 141 -8.08 51.97 -6.73
C GLU A 141 -9.33 51.99 -5.87
N VAL A 142 -10.10 50.91 -5.95
CA VAL A 142 -11.44 50.82 -5.37
C VAL A 142 -11.48 49.76 -4.29
N VAL A 143 -12.11 50.09 -3.16
CA VAL A 143 -12.46 49.15 -2.11
C VAL A 143 -13.96 48.92 -2.07
N GLY A 144 -14.38 47.67 -2.29
CA GLY A 144 -15.78 47.26 -2.26
C GLY A 144 -16.03 46.12 -1.27
N SER A 145 -17.27 46.03 -0.78
CA SER A 145 -17.79 44.85 -0.07
C SER A 145 -18.75 44.09 -0.99
N THR A 146 -19.92 44.65 -1.25
CA THR A 146 -20.88 44.13 -2.24
C THR A 146 -21.04 45.14 -3.37
N ILE A 147 -20.86 44.70 -4.61
CA ILE A 147 -21.05 45.51 -5.82
C ILE A 147 -22.12 44.85 -6.68
N ASN A 148 -23.19 45.59 -6.99
CA ASN A 148 -24.25 45.14 -7.87
C ASN A 148 -24.22 46.00 -9.14
N ALA A 149 -24.11 45.37 -10.31
CA ALA A 149 -24.18 46.08 -11.59
C ALA A 149 -24.73 45.20 -12.71
N VAL A 150 -25.12 45.78 -13.85
CA VAL A 150 -25.30 44.99 -15.08
C VAL A 150 -23.92 44.70 -15.69
N ASN A 151 -23.08 45.71 -15.89
CA ASN A 151 -21.71 45.54 -16.38
C ASN A 151 -20.69 46.15 -15.42
N LEU A 152 -19.55 45.49 -15.24
CA LEU A 152 -18.39 46.00 -14.50
C LEU A 152 -17.13 45.82 -15.36
N SER A 153 -16.44 46.92 -15.66
CA SER A 153 -15.21 46.93 -16.44
C SER A 153 -14.05 47.50 -15.64
N LEU A 154 -13.04 46.65 -15.41
CA LEU A 154 -11.72 47.02 -14.92
C LEU A 154 -10.79 47.17 -16.13
N ILE A 155 -10.35 48.41 -16.39
CA ILE A 155 -9.54 48.74 -17.57
C ILE A 155 -8.36 49.66 -17.20
N ASN A 156 -7.29 49.67 -17.99
CA ASN A 156 -6.14 50.58 -17.85
C ASN A 156 -5.60 50.69 -16.41
N ASP A 157 -5.02 49.61 -15.87
CA ASP A 157 -4.47 49.52 -14.50
C ASP A 157 -5.48 49.77 -13.35
N GLY A 158 -6.80 49.76 -13.62
CA GLY A 158 -7.82 49.79 -12.56
C GLY A 158 -7.69 48.60 -11.59
N ARG A 159 -7.86 48.85 -10.28
CA ARG A 159 -7.77 47.81 -9.24
C ARG A 159 -8.99 47.80 -8.33
N LEU A 160 -9.51 46.61 -8.07
CA LEU A 160 -10.63 46.38 -7.17
C LEU A 160 -10.22 45.40 -6.06
N ARG A 161 -10.49 45.76 -4.81
CA ARG A 161 -10.17 44.96 -3.62
C ARG A 161 -11.21 45.14 -2.51
N HIS A 162 -11.14 44.36 -1.43
CA HIS A 162 -11.85 44.66 -0.18
C HIS A 162 -10.89 45.22 0.88
N THR A 163 -11.38 45.57 2.07
CA THR A 163 -10.52 45.99 3.21
C THR A 163 -9.78 44.79 3.82
N ARG A 164 -8.70 45.03 4.57
CA ARG A 164 -8.04 43.97 5.36
C ARG A 164 -8.96 43.46 6.46
N SER A 165 -8.86 42.17 6.78
CA SER A 165 -9.55 41.59 7.93
C SER A 165 -9.03 42.16 9.25
N THR A 166 -9.89 42.17 10.26
CA THR A 166 -9.56 42.47 11.66
C THR A 166 -9.92 41.28 12.53
N ILE A 167 -9.57 41.32 13.82
CA ILE A 167 -9.96 40.29 14.78
C ILE A 167 -11.48 40.18 15.05
N SER A 168 -12.29 41.05 14.44
CA SER A 168 -13.75 41.00 14.56
C SER A 168 -14.50 41.03 13.22
N ILE A 169 -13.83 41.39 12.12
CA ILE A 169 -14.46 41.59 10.82
C ILE A 169 -13.64 40.87 9.75
N ILE A 170 -14.31 40.04 8.96
CA ILE A 170 -13.73 39.32 7.82
C ILE A 170 -14.44 39.81 6.55
N PRO A 171 -13.87 40.81 5.85
CA PRO A 171 -14.49 41.36 4.64
C PRO A 171 -14.45 40.34 3.50
N LYS A 172 -15.45 40.42 2.63
CA LYS A 172 -15.53 39.67 1.37
C LYS A 172 -15.79 40.67 0.25
N LEU A 173 -15.25 40.39 -0.93
CA LEU A 173 -15.64 41.07 -2.17
C LEU A 173 -16.70 40.22 -2.86
N ILE A 174 -17.93 40.72 -2.92
CA ILE A 174 -19.09 40.07 -3.53
C ILE A 174 -19.49 40.89 -4.76
N LEU A 175 -19.36 40.29 -5.94
CA LEU A 175 -19.75 40.91 -7.21
C LEU A 175 -21.00 40.20 -7.74
N ASN A 176 -22.09 40.95 -7.88
CA ASN A 176 -23.34 40.48 -8.48
C ASN A 176 -23.55 41.24 -9.79
N ILE A 177 -23.08 40.65 -10.89
CA ILE A 177 -23.00 41.29 -12.22
C ILE A 177 -23.98 40.61 -13.17
N SER A 178 -25.18 41.16 -13.42
CA SER A 178 -26.16 40.42 -14.23
C SER A 178 -25.74 40.25 -15.70
N GLY A 179 -24.86 41.10 -16.21
CA GLY A 179 -24.27 41.07 -17.55
C GLY A 179 -22.79 40.68 -17.52
N THR A 180 -21.90 41.59 -17.92
CA THR A 180 -20.48 41.29 -18.15
C THR A 180 -19.55 41.85 -17.08
N LEU A 181 -18.67 40.99 -16.57
CA LEU A 181 -17.45 41.38 -15.84
C LEU A 181 -16.25 41.31 -16.79
N LEU A 182 -15.63 42.46 -17.08
CA LEU A 182 -14.41 42.57 -17.88
C LEU A 182 -13.22 42.96 -16.98
N ILE A 183 -12.15 42.17 -17.04
CA ILE A 183 -10.84 42.47 -16.45
C ILE A 183 -9.83 42.49 -17.60
N ASP A 184 -9.41 43.67 -18.03
CA ASP A 184 -8.43 43.80 -19.12
C ASP A 184 -7.02 43.31 -18.74
N GLY A 185 -6.12 43.20 -19.73
CA GLY A 185 -4.76 42.68 -19.54
C GLY A 185 -3.86 43.45 -18.56
N THR A 186 -4.25 44.66 -18.17
CA THR A 186 -3.47 45.54 -17.27
C THR A 186 -4.04 45.59 -15.85
N THR A 187 -5.27 45.10 -15.65
CA THR A 187 -6.01 45.27 -14.40
C THR A 187 -5.97 44.05 -13.48
N SER A 188 -6.33 44.30 -12.21
CA SER A 188 -6.40 43.25 -11.20
C SER A 188 -7.59 43.42 -10.25
N LEU A 189 -8.33 42.34 -10.03
CA LEU A 189 -9.11 42.14 -8.81
C LEU A 189 -8.17 41.49 -7.79
N ASP A 190 -7.82 42.19 -6.71
CA ASP A 190 -6.69 41.83 -5.86
C ASP A 190 -7.02 41.85 -4.36
N VAL A 191 -7.41 40.68 -3.87
CA VAL A 191 -7.69 40.43 -2.45
C VAL A 191 -6.53 39.73 -1.74
N THR A 192 -5.32 39.78 -2.32
CA THR A 192 -4.09 39.21 -1.72
C THR A 192 -3.79 39.84 -0.35
N GLY A 193 -3.42 39.00 0.63
CA GLY A 193 -3.05 39.40 1.99
C GLY A 193 -4.16 40.00 2.86
N LYS A 194 -5.43 39.81 2.49
CA LYS A 194 -6.61 40.42 3.15
C LYS A 194 -7.50 39.43 3.91
N GLY A 195 -7.10 38.18 3.97
CA GLY A 195 -7.70 37.12 4.78
C GLY A 195 -7.36 37.23 6.26
N PHE A 196 -7.35 36.09 6.97
CA PHE A 196 -7.07 36.07 8.40
C PHE A 196 -5.68 36.64 8.73
N LEU A 197 -5.58 37.25 9.91
CA LEU A 197 -4.38 37.95 10.34
C LEU A 197 -3.25 36.98 10.74
N GLY A 198 -2.02 37.39 10.45
CA GLY A 198 -0.81 36.68 10.84
C GLY A 198 -0.44 36.87 12.32
N GLY A 199 0.49 36.04 12.80
CA GLY A 199 1.07 36.15 14.14
C GLY A 199 1.73 37.51 14.38
N SER A 200 1.84 37.95 15.64
CA SER A 200 2.61 39.15 16.02
C SER A 200 2.12 40.52 15.49
N ASN A 201 0.94 40.57 14.86
CA ASN A 201 0.24 41.83 14.63
C ASN A 201 -0.30 42.34 15.98
N ALA A 202 -0.21 43.64 16.29
CA ALA A 202 -0.46 44.22 17.64
C ALA A 202 -1.85 43.95 18.24
N SER A 203 -2.76 43.32 17.48
CA SER A 203 -4.12 42.96 17.89
C SER A 203 -4.46 41.48 17.68
N ALA A 204 -3.58 40.65 17.11
CA ALA A 204 -3.83 39.23 16.77
C ALA A 204 -3.03 38.27 17.68
N SER A 205 -3.47 37.01 17.75
CA SER A 205 -2.75 35.94 18.45
C SER A 205 -1.32 35.80 17.93
N VAL A 206 -0.36 35.43 18.79
CA VAL A 206 1.02 35.13 18.37
C VAL A 206 1.05 33.98 17.35
N ASN A 207 0.09 33.05 17.42
CA ASN A 207 -0.03 31.91 16.52
C ASN A 207 -0.73 32.24 15.18
N GLY A 208 -1.05 33.52 14.93
CA GLY A 208 -1.93 33.93 13.84
C GLY A 208 -3.36 33.45 14.00
N GLN A 209 -4.21 33.74 13.01
CA GLN A 209 -5.61 33.34 12.98
C GLN A 209 -5.90 32.32 11.88
N THR A 210 -6.86 31.44 12.15
CA THR A 210 -7.39 30.43 11.23
C THR A 210 -8.91 30.29 11.42
N SER A 211 -9.57 29.52 10.57
CA SER A 211 -11.01 29.26 10.68
C SER A 211 -11.35 28.47 11.94
N ASN A 212 -12.52 28.77 12.53
CA ASN A 212 -13.13 27.97 13.59
C ASN A 212 -14.13 26.91 13.06
N GLY A 213 -14.24 26.74 11.73
CA GLY A 213 -15.14 25.79 11.09
C GLY A 213 -16.62 26.24 11.03
N ALA A 214 -16.94 27.43 11.53
CA ALA A 214 -18.28 28.02 11.52
C ALA A 214 -18.29 29.39 10.83
N GLY A 215 -17.34 29.64 9.91
CA GLY A 215 -17.17 30.93 9.23
C GLY A 215 -16.62 32.06 10.12
N GLY A 216 -16.17 31.74 11.33
CA GLY A 216 -15.48 32.66 12.25
C GLY A 216 -13.99 32.34 12.37
N GLN A 217 -13.29 33.06 13.25
CA GLN A 217 -11.85 32.95 13.42
C GLN A 217 -11.46 32.50 14.83
N GLN A 218 -10.38 31.75 14.92
CA GLN A 218 -9.73 31.29 16.15
C GLN A 218 -8.22 31.45 16.06
N ALA A 219 -7.51 31.33 17.20
CA ALA A 219 -6.06 31.29 17.21
C ALA A 219 -5.55 30.02 16.50
N GLY A 220 -4.47 30.15 15.73
CA GLY A 220 -3.77 29.02 15.13
C GLY A 220 -3.09 28.12 16.17
N THR A 221 -2.64 26.96 15.71
CA THR A 221 -2.03 25.93 16.56
C THR A 221 -0.60 26.28 17.02
N ASP A 222 0.18 27.00 16.21
CA ASP A 222 1.57 27.35 16.53
C ASP A 222 2.05 28.60 15.75
N VAL A 223 3.11 29.25 16.24
CA VAL A 223 3.76 30.46 15.71
C VAL A 223 4.67 30.17 14.52
N TYR A 224 5.20 28.94 14.39
CA TYR A 224 6.24 28.57 13.42
C TYR A 224 5.73 27.86 12.16
N ASN A 225 4.41 27.81 11.95
CA ASN A 225 3.79 27.13 10.82
C ASN A 225 3.32 28.13 9.77
N GLY A 226 3.43 27.74 8.50
CA GLY A 226 2.77 28.43 7.41
C GLY A 226 1.24 28.40 7.60
N GLY A 227 0.59 29.40 7.02
CA GLY A 227 -0.85 29.43 6.88
C GLY A 227 -1.42 28.22 6.15
N SER A 228 -2.63 27.79 6.51
CA SER A 228 -3.33 26.68 5.83
C SER A 228 -4.71 27.12 5.33
N HIS A 229 -5.18 26.57 4.21
CA HIS A 229 -6.56 26.74 3.70
C HIS A 229 -6.96 25.55 2.82
N GLY A 230 -6.68 25.58 1.51
CA GLY A 230 -6.84 24.44 0.61
C GLY A 230 -5.68 23.44 0.74
N GLY A 231 -4.47 23.97 0.93
CA GLY A 231 -3.28 23.21 1.32
C GLY A 231 -2.83 23.53 2.75
N LEU A 232 -2.11 22.60 3.36
CA LEU A 232 -1.44 22.76 4.64
C LEU A 232 -0.22 23.67 4.49
N GLY A 233 0.04 24.51 5.49
CA GLY A 233 1.24 25.33 5.54
C GLY A 233 2.52 24.50 5.72
N GLY A 234 3.64 25.04 5.25
CA GLY A 234 4.96 24.48 5.51
C GLY A 234 5.30 24.49 7.00
N GLN A 235 6.19 23.60 7.43
CA GLN A 235 6.46 23.33 8.83
C GLN A 235 7.96 23.25 9.12
N GLN A 236 8.38 23.83 10.25
CA GLN A 236 9.76 23.73 10.72
C GLN A 236 10.00 22.65 11.78
N PHE A 237 9.10 22.54 12.76
CA PHE A 237 9.25 21.65 13.91
C PHE A 237 8.11 20.64 13.94
N THR A 238 8.28 19.48 14.58
CA THR A 238 7.28 18.41 14.74
C THR A 238 6.11 18.81 15.66
N VAL A 239 5.41 19.89 15.33
CA VAL A 239 4.22 20.42 16.00
C VAL A 239 2.98 20.30 15.10
N THR A 240 1.79 20.37 15.67
CA THR A 240 0.53 20.22 14.91
C THR A 240 0.32 21.39 13.94
N LYS A 241 0.15 21.12 12.64
CA LYS A 241 -0.21 22.13 11.62
C LYS A 241 -1.66 22.61 11.82
N ASN A 242 -1.97 23.82 11.36
CA ASN A 242 -3.36 24.22 11.19
C ASN A 242 -4.02 23.29 10.16
N ALA A 243 -5.21 22.77 10.45
CA ALA A 243 -5.93 21.94 9.50
C ALA A 243 -6.32 22.75 8.25
N VAL A 244 -6.48 22.08 7.11
CA VAL A 244 -7.22 22.63 5.98
C VAL A 244 -8.69 22.76 6.35
N TYR A 245 -9.39 23.72 5.75
CA TYR A 245 -10.79 24.01 6.05
C TYR A 245 -11.47 24.63 4.83
N ASP A 246 -12.79 24.86 4.92
CA ASP A 246 -13.69 25.35 3.88
C ASP A 246 -14.08 24.29 2.84
N SER A 247 -15.14 24.52 2.06
CA SER A 247 -15.61 23.57 1.05
C SER A 247 -14.77 23.63 -0.23
N ILE A 248 -14.47 22.50 -0.86
CA ILE A 248 -13.77 22.43 -2.16
C ILE A 248 -14.70 22.89 -3.27
N VAL A 249 -15.94 22.44 -3.21
CA VAL A 249 -16.94 22.72 -4.24
C VAL A 249 -17.65 24.06 -4.02
N ASN A 250 -17.71 24.55 -2.78
CA ASN A 250 -18.41 25.77 -2.42
C ASN A 250 -17.62 26.63 -1.41
N PRO A 251 -16.37 27.02 -1.73
CA PRO A 251 -15.53 27.78 -0.82
C PRO A 251 -16.12 29.17 -0.53
N SER A 252 -15.90 29.66 0.69
CA SER A 252 -16.41 30.97 1.11
C SER A 252 -15.60 31.67 2.22
N GLU A 253 -14.50 31.06 2.67
CA GLU A 253 -13.69 31.53 3.78
C GLU A 253 -12.31 32.03 3.30
N PRO A 254 -11.69 33.01 3.98
CA PRO A 254 -10.36 33.49 3.62
C PRO A 254 -9.27 32.48 4.01
N GLY A 255 -8.04 32.72 3.53
CA GLY A 255 -6.85 31.99 3.94
C GLY A 255 -6.41 32.32 5.36
N GLY A 256 -5.80 31.34 6.05
CA GLY A 256 -5.29 31.41 7.42
C GLY A 256 -3.78 31.62 7.49
N GLY A 257 -3.26 32.13 8.63
CA GLY A 257 -1.82 32.34 8.89
C GLY A 257 -1.12 33.27 7.90
N GLY A 258 0.09 33.78 8.24
CA GLY A 258 0.69 34.94 7.52
C GLY A 258 -0.36 36.03 7.30
N SER A 259 -0.23 36.95 6.35
CA SER A 259 -1.45 37.64 5.91
C SER A 259 -2.15 36.73 4.90
N GLY A 260 -3.19 36.00 5.34
CA GLY A 260 -3.90 35.07 4.45
C GLY A 260 -4.55 35.76 3.26
N GLY A 261 -4.88 35.02 2.20
CA GLY A 261 -5.60 35.55 1.05
C GLY A 261 -7.07 35.86 1.36
N GLY A 262 -7.60 36.92 0.75
CA GLY A 262 -8.99 37.36 0.94
C GLY A 262 -10.02 36.48 0.23
N VAL A 263 -11.26 36.97 0.18
CA VAL A 263 -12.40 36.26 -0.45
C VAL A 263 -12.98 37.08 -1.59
N ALA A 264 -13.01 36.50 -2.78
CA ALA A 264 -13.71 37.03 -3.95
C ALA A 264 -14.83 36.07 -4.37
N LEU A 265 -16.09 36.51 -4.25
CA LEU A 265 -17.28 35.79 -4.70
C LEU A 265 -17.88 36.54 -5.88
N ILE A 266 -17.88 35.93 -7.05
CA ILE A 266 -18.25 36.55 -8.32
C ILE A 266 -19.42 35.77 -8.89
N THR A 267 -20.54 36.45 -9.11
CA THR A 267 -21.67 35.95 -9.89
C THR A 267 -21.82 36.86 -11.10
N ALA A 268 -21.70 36.31 -12.31
CA ALA A 268 -21.83 37.09 -13.54
C ALA A 268 -22.63 36.40 -14.64
N GLY A 269 -23.16 37.14 -15.62
CA GLY A 269 -23.57 36.55 -16.90
C GLY A 269 -22.35 36.03 -17.66
N THR A 270 -21.43 36.93 -17.96
CA THR A 270 -20.16 36.65 -18.66
C THR A 270 -18.98 37.17 -17.82
N VAL A 271 -17.91 36.38 -17.71
CA VAL A 271 -16.64 36.81 -17.10
C VAL A 271 -15.52 36.73 -18.14
N THR A 272 -14.86 37.85 -18.42
CA THR A 272 -13.65 37.90 -19.26
C THR A 272 -12.45 38.32 -18.42
N VAL A 273 -11.49 37.42 -18.25
CA VAL A 273 -10.25 37.64 -17.48
C VAL A 273 -9.06 37.67 -18.43
N ASN A 274 -8.62 38.86 -18.84
CA ASN A 274 -7.36 39.05 -19.56
C ASN A 274 -6.23 39.50 -18.61
N GLY A 275 -6.58 40.16 -17.50
CA GLY A 275 -5.66 40.56 -16.42
C GLY A 275 -5.55 39.50 -15.34
N SER A 276 -5.81 39.89 -14.08
CA SER A 276 -5.69 38.95 -12.95
C SER A 276 -6.82 39.04 -11.91
N ILE A 277 -7.20 37.88 -11.37
CA ILE A 277 -7.98 37.75 -10.12
C ILE A 277 -7.06 37.07 -9.11
N LYS A 278 -6.78 37.73 -7.98
CA LYS A 278 -5.79 37.29 -6.99
C LYS A 278 -6.39 37.24 -5.59
N ALA A 279 -6.15 36.12 -4.91
CA ALA A 279 -6.43 35.92 -3.51
C ALA A 279 -5.24 35.22 -2.85
N ASP A 280 -4.01 35.66 -3.13
CA ASP A 280 -2.82 34.99 -2.61
C ASP A 280 -2.61 35.31 -1.13
N GLY A 281 -1.90 34.41 -0.44
CA GLY A 281 -1.33 34.70 0.86
C GLY A 281 -0.08 35.57 0.74
N GLU A 282 0.20 36.33 1.80
CA GLU A 282 1.40 37.17 1.93
C GLU A 282 2.21 36.79 3.17
N GLY A 283 3.52 36.93 3.09
CA GLY A 283 4.38 36.97 4.26
C GLY A 283 4.57 38.42 4.71
N VAL A 284 4.12 38.78 5.91
CA VAL A 284 4.42 40.09 6.52
C VAL A 284 5.67 39.95 7.40
N MET A 285 6.44 41.04 7.57
CA MET A 285 7.58 41.04 8.49
C MET A 285 7.18 40.53 9.86
N GLY A 286 7.94 39.57 10.41
CA GLY A 286 7.63 38.93 11.68
C GLY A 286 6.51 37.89 11.63
N THR A 287 6.18 37.36 10.44
CA THR A 287 5.17 36.30 10.28
C THR A 287 5.61 35.24 9.27
N CYS A 288 4.96 34.07 9.33
CA CYS A 288 5.20 32.99 8.37
C CYS A 288 4.43 33.26 7.07
N GLY A 289 4.68 32.47 6.02
CA GLY A 289 3.93 32.58 4.78
C GLY A 289 2.43 32.37 4.99
N GLY A 290 1.59 33.25 4.44
CA GLY A 290 0.13 33.13 4.60
C GLY A 290 -0.52 32.19 3.59
N ALA A 291 -1.67 31.59 3.93
CA ALA A 291 -2.36 30.72 2.98
C ALA A 291 -3.00 31.52 1.85
N GLY A 292 -3.17 30.88 0.69
CA GLY A 292 -4.10 31.38 -0.33
C GLY A 292 -5.53 31.46 0.20
N GLY A 293 -6.33 32.34 -0.39
CA GLY A 293 -7.72 32.61 -0.03
C GLY A 293 -8.72 31.92 -0.94
N THR A 294 -9.91 32.52 -1.04
CA THR A 294 -11.03 31.95 -1.83
C THR A 294 -11.31 32.80 -3.07
N ILE A 295 -11.41 32.14 -4.22
CA ILE A 295 -12.04 32.70 -5.42
C ILE A 295 -13.18 31.77 -5.83
N LYS A 296 -14.42 32.27 -5.79
CA LYS A 296 -15.59 31.55 -6.30
C LYS A 296 -16.20 32.33 -7.45
N ILE A 297 -16.36 31.69 -8.60
CA ILE A 297 -16.99 32.28 -9.79
C ILE A 297 -18.18 31.42 -10.19
N THR A 298 -19.34 32.04 -10.34
CA THR A 298 -20.52 31.47 -10.98
C THR A 298 -20.84 32.32 -12.19
N ALA A 299 -20.71 31.77 -13.39
CA ALA A 299 -20.98 32.49 -14.62
C ALA A 299 -21.85 31.67 -15.57
N THR A 300 -22.45 32.30 -16.59
CA THR A 300 -22.91 31.55 -17.76
C THR A 300 -21.71 31.23 -18.64
N THR A 301 -20.86 32.23 -18.90
CA THR A 301 -19.69 32.11 -19.78
C THR A 301 -18.43 32.63 -19.09
N ILE A 302 -17.27 32.00 -19.30
CA ILE A 302 -15.99 32.45 -18.73
C ILE A 302 -14.82 32.26 -19.71
N GLY A 303 -14.10 33.34 -20.02
CA GLY A 303 -12.98 33.29 -20.96
C GLY A 303 -11.90 34.32 -20.65
N GLY A 304 -10.92 34.41 -21.55
CA GLY A 304 -9.79 35.34 -21.48
C GLY A 304 -8.44 34.64 -21.32
N SER A 305 -7.35 35.40 -21.46
CA SER A 305 -5.96 34.89 -21.43
C SER A 305 -5.24 35.13 -20.11
N GLY A 306 -5.91 35.75 -19.14
CA GLY A 306 -5.36 36.17 -17.85
C GLY A 306 -5.24 35.04 -16.84
N THR A 307 -4.97 35.40 -15.58
CA THR A 307 -4.71 34.46 -14.48
C THR A 307 -5.73 34.56 -13.36
N ILE A 308 -6.11 33.42 -12.78
CA ILE A 308 -6.91 33.34 -11.55
C ILE A 308 -6.07 32.60 -10.51
N GLN A 309 -5.69 33.26 -9.40
CA GLN A 309 -4.75 32.68 -8.45
C GLN A 309 -5.12 32.88 -6.99
N ALA A 310 -4.92 31.83 -6.21
CA ALA A 310 -5.04 31.80 -4.76
C ALA A 310 -3.84 31.01 -4.19
N LYS A 311 -2.64 31.52 -4.42
CA LYS A 311 -1.38 30.86 -4.03
C LYS A 311 -1.08 31.09 -2.56
N GLY A 312 -0.25 30.21 -1.99
CA GLY A 312 0.38 30.50 -0.71
C GLY A 312 1.35 31.68 -0.79
N GLY A 313 1.63 32.31 0.36
CA GLY A 313 2.66 33.34 0.52
C GLY A 313 3.95 32.76 1.09
N LEU A 314 5.08 33.42 0.84
CA LEU A 314 6.37 33.07 1.43
C LEU A 314 6.75 34.09 2.51
N SER A 315 7.25 33.64 3.66
CA SER A 315 7.69 34.53 4.75
C SER A 315 8.71 35.55 4.25
N THR A 316 8.51 36.84 4.53
CA THR A 316 9.37 37.92 3.99
C THR A 316 10.67 38.10 4.76
N SER A 317 10.69 37.88 6.07
CA SER A 317 11.88 37.96 6.92
C SER A 317 12.50 36.58 7.17
N PRO A 318 13.75 36.34 6.75
CA PRO A 318 14.46 35.12 7.11
C PRO A 318 14.66 35.03 8.63
N GLY A 319 14.50 33.83 9.20
CA GLY A 319 14.87 33.59 10.61
C GLY A 319 13.85 33.97 11.68
N PHE A 320 12.62 34.37 11.31
CA PHE A 320 11.55 34.60 12.31
C PHE A 320 10.71 33.33 12.54
N CYS A 321 10.20 32.75 11.44
CA CYS A 321 9.52 31.45 11.46
C CYS A 321 10.49 30.28 11.30
N ALA A 322 11.76 30.54 11.59
CA ALA A 322 12.86 29.67 11.28
C ALA A 322 14.07 29.98 12.16
N ASN A 323 14.84 28.99 12.62
CA ASN A 323 15.93 29.20 13.59
C ASN A 323 17.21 29.77 12.95
N SER A 324 17.15 30.13 11.66
CA SER A 324 18.30 30.56 10.88
C SER A 324 17.92 31.73 9.96
N PRO A 325 18.79 32.73 9.81
CA PRO A 325 18.57 33.92 8.96
C PRO A 325 18.52 33.63 7.46
N ASN A 326 18.45 32.37 7.04
CA ASN A 326 18.29 31.98 5.65
C ASN A 326 17.13 31.01 5.42
N GLN A 327 16.32 30.72 6.43
CA GLN A 327 15.18 29.81 6.31
C GLN A 327 13.88 30.58 6.08
N ARG A 328 12.99 30.06 5.22
CA ARG A 328 11.70 30.67 4.86
C ARG A 328 10.60 29.61 4.77
N VAL A 329 9.50 29.85 5.47
CA VAL A 329 8.32 28.97 5.53
C VAL A 329 7.21 29.56 4.67
N SER A 330 6.58 28.72 3.86
CA SER A 330 5.48 29.10 2.97
C SER A 330 4.12 28.68 3.53
N GLY A 331 3.07 29.44 3.20
CA GLY A 331 1.69 29.03 3.41
C GLY A 331 1.22 28.08 2.32
N GLY A 332 0.17 27.30 2.63
CA GLY A 332 -0.49 26.44 1.65
C GLY A 332 -1.34 27.22 0.66
N GLY A 333 -1.70 26.58 -0.44
CA GLY A 333 -2.60 27.14 -1.43
C GLY A 333 -4.04 27.33 -0.94
N GLY A 334 -4.78 28.16 -1.65
CA GLY A 334 -6.19 28.49 -1.38
C GLY A 334 -7.19 27.61 -2.14
N ARG A 335 -8.40 28.11 -2.33
CA ARG A 335 -9.49 27.39 -3.02
C ARG A 335 -10.06 28.21 -4.15
N ILE A 336 -10.14 27.61 -5.34
CA ILE A 336 -10.77 28.21 -6.50
C ILE A 336 -11.91 27.30 -6.95
N ALA A 337 -13.14 27.83 -7.03
CA ALA A 337 -14.29 27.10 -7.55
C ALA A 337 -14.97 27.91 -8.66
N ILE A 338 -15.11 27.31 -9.85
CA ILE A 338 -15.70 27.96 -11.03
C ILE A 338 -16.85 27.11 -11.54
N ARG A 339 -18.06 27.68 -11.57
CA ARG A 339 -19.26 27.09 -12.17
C ARG A 339 -19.64 27.86 -13.43
N TYR A 340 -19.84 27.17 -14.54
CA TYR A 340 -20.15 27.77 -15.84
C TYR A 340 -21.10 26.89 -16.67
N ALA A 341 -21.70 27.40 -17.75
CA ALA A 341 -22.54 26.63 -18.67
C ALA A 341 -21.97 26.67 -20.12
N THR A 342 -21.75 25.52 -20.74
CA THR A 342 -21.13 25.41 -22.08
C THR A 342 -22.03 25.68 -23.26
N ASN A 343 -23.34 25.83 -23.07
CA ASN A 343 -24.26 26.28 -24.13
C ASN A 343 -23.96 27.68 -24.74
N SER A 344 -22.84 28.31 -24.35
CA SER A 344 -22.32 29.59 -24.86
C SER A 344 -20.95 29.50 -25.58
N GLY A 345 -20.29 28.34 -25.59
CA GLY A 345 -19.18 28.04 -26.49
C GLY A 345 -17.77 28.53 -26.15
N LEU A 346 -17.45 28.97 -24.92
CA LEU A 346 -16.08 29.38 -24.61
C LEU A 346 -15.73 29.30 -23.11
N PHE A 347 -15.25 28.14 -22.64
CA PHE A 347 -14.34 28.08 -21.47
C PHE A 347 -12.91 28.26 -22.02
N ALA A 348 -12.45 29.50 -22.17
CA ALA A 348 -11.17 29.80 -22.85
C ALA A 348 -10.00 30.08 -21.92
N ILE A 349 -10.17 30.03 -20.60
CA ILE A 349 -9.04 30.18 -19.69
C ILE A 349 -8.29 28.84 -19.65
N PRO A 350 -7.01 28.78 -20.07
CA PRO A 350 -6.22 27.56 -19.95
C PRO A 350 -6.17 27.12 -18.47
N PRO A 351 -6.38 25.84 -18.13
CA PRO A 351 -6.27 25.37 -16.74
C PRO A 351 -4.93 25.73 -16.07
N THR A 352 -3.85 25.84 -16.85
CA THR A 352 -2.51 26.29 -16.40
C THR A 352 -2.47 27.73 -15.89
N ASN A 353 -3.51 28.54 -16.15
CA ASN A 353 -3.62 29.90 -15.66
C ASN A 353 -4.42 30.00 -14.35
N ILE A 354 -4.93 28.86 -13.84
CA ILE A 354 -5.66 28.78 -12.59
C ILE A 354 -4.74 28.16 -11.53
N LEU A 355 -4.28 28.96 -10.59
CA LEU A 355 -3.10 28.63 -9.78
C LEU A 355 -3.42 28.63 -8.28
N THR A 356 -3.22 27.49 -7.63
CA THR A 356 -3.39 27.31 -6.18
C THR A 356 -2.13 26.71 -5.53
N ASN A 357 -0.98 26.77 -6.17
CA ASN A 357 0.24 26.17 -5.64
C ASN A 357 0.78 26.93 -4.40
N ALA A 358 1.54 26.24 -3.56
CA ALA A 358 2.35 26.88 -2.52
C ALA A 358 3.70 27.33 -3.11
N PRO A 359 4.28 28.46 -2.67
CA PRO A 359 5.62 28.85 -3.07
C PRO A 359 6.67 27.97 -2.37
N GLN A 360 7.81 27.77 -3.01
CA GLN A 360 8.89 26.93 -2.49
C GLN A 360 9.50 27.52 -1.19
N GLY A 361 9.53 26.72 -0.13
CA GLY A 361 10.22 27.04 1.11
C GLY A 361 11.74 26.90 1.00
N LEU A 362 12.49 27.63 1.82
CA LEU A 362 13.97 27.68 1.77
C LEU A 362 14.60 27.26 3.10
N ASN A 363 15.70 26.51 3.03
CA ASN A 363 16.63 26.24 4.12
C ASN A 363 18.04 26.71 3.77
N GLY A 364 18.38 27.97 4.05
CA GLY A 364 19.62 28.48 3.48
C GLY A 364 19.42 28.93 2.04
N ALA A 365 20.44 28.67 1.23
CA ALA A 365 20.34 28.74 -0.22
C ALA A 365 19.74 27.45 -0.84
N VAL A 366 19.34 26.46 -0.03
CA VAL A 366 18.88 25.15 -0.50
C VAL A 366 17.36 25.03 -0.32
N PRO A 367 16.60 24.70 -1.38
CA PRO A 367 15.18 24.41 -1.24
C PRO A 367 14.92 23.11 -0.47
N THR A 368 13.91 23.10 0.41
CA THR A 368 13.53 21.88 1.15
C THR A 368 12.02 21.69 1.22
N ALA A 369 11.60 20.42 1.17
CA ALA A 369 10.19 20.04 1.25
C ALA A 369 9.55 20.46 2.58
N SER A 370 10.28 20.37 3.71
CA SER A 370 9.81 20.70 5.06
C SER A 370 9.13 22.06 5.18
N PHE A 371 9.70 23.08 4.55
CA PHE A 371 9.21 24.46 4.65
C PHE A 371 8.20 24.85 3.57
N THR A 372 7.86 23.90 2.71
CA THR A 372 6.99 24.10 1.55
C THR A 372 5.58 23.64 1.89
N GLY A 373 4.61 24.55 1.75
CA GLY A 373 3.19 24.24 1.92
C GLY A 373 2.65 23.33 0.83
N GLY A 374 1.45 22.80 1.02
CA GLY A 374 0.74 22.02 0.02
C GLY A 374 -0.02 22.88 -0.97
N ALA A 375 -0.30 22.29 -2.13
CA ALA A 375 -1.21 22.87 -3.10
C ALA A 375 -2.62 23.04 -2.53
N GLY A 376 -3.29 24.09 -2.97
CA GLY A 376 -4.71 24.28 -2.79
C GLY A 376 -5.52 23.48 -3.82
N THR A 377 -6.82 23.78 -3.93
CA THR A 377 -7.73 23.04 -4.81
C THR A 377 -8.38 23.93 -5.86
N VAL A 378 -8.54 23.39 -7.07
CA VAL A 378 -9.33 23.99 -8.15
C VAL A 378 -10.50 23.06 -8.47
N TYR A 379 -11.72 23.58 -8.42
CA TYR A 379 -12.94 22.87 -8.76
C TYR A 379 -13.63 23.55 -9.96
N LEU A 380 -13.85 22.82 -11.03
CA LEU A 380 -14.48 23.31 -12.27
C LEU A 380 -15.76 22.53 -12.54
N GLU A 381 -16.89 23.21 -12.62
CA GLU A 381 -18.19 22.57 -12.87
C GLU A 381 -18.90 23.23 -14.05
N GLU A 382 -18.90 22.51 -15.16
CA GLU A 382 -19.81 22.74 -16.27
C GLU A 382 -21.23 22.27 -15.90
N THR A 383 -22.09 23.22 -15.55
CA THR A 383 -23.40 23.01 -14.91
C THR A 383 -24.47 22.40 -15.81
N ASP A 384 -24.27 22.42 -17.13
CA ASP A 384 -25.13 21.82 -18.15
C ASP A 384 -24.64 20.43 -18.60
N VAL A 385 -23.44 20.01 -18.21
CA VAL A 385 -22.88 18.68 -18.51
C VAL A 385 -22.73 17.82 -17.27
N HIS A 386 -22.17 18.37 -16.19
CA HIS A 386 -21.95 17.62 -14.97
C HIS A 386 -23.20 17.59 -14.10
N THR A 387 -23.38 16.48 -13.40
CA THR A 387 -24.33 16.39 -12.30
C THR A 387 -23.93 17.38 -11.20
N VAL A 388 -24.93 17.95 -10.54
CA VAL A 388 -24.74 19.04 -9.57
C VAL A 388 -23.70 18.66 -8.51
N ASN A 389 -22.70 19.53 -8.33
CA ASN A 389 -21.54 19.40 -7.46
C ASN A 389 -20.53 18.31 -7.84
N GLN A 390 -20.68 17.60 -8.96
CA GLN A 390 -19.75 16.54 -9.39
C GLN A 390 -18.86 17.01 -10.55
N GLY A 391 -18.33 18.22 -10.50
CA GLY A 391 -17.40 18.75 -11.49
C GLY A 391 -16.01 18.08 -11.45
N ILE A 392 -15.04 18.74 -12.05
CA ILE A 392 -13.64 18.34 -12.14
C ILE A 392 -12.86 18.89 -10.94
N LEU A 393 -12.13 18.04 -10.23
CA LEU A 393 -11.15 18.45 -9.22
C LEU A 393 -9.75 18.44 -9.81
N ILE A 394 -9.01 19.53 -9.64
CA ILE A 394 -7.61 19.67 -10.03
C ILE A 394 -6.79 20.09 -8.81
N ILE A 395 -5.70 19.37 -8.56
CA ILE A 395 -4.69 19.69 -7.54
C ILE A 395 -3.33 19.66 -8.22
N ASP A 396 -2.66 20.80 -8.20
CA ASP A 396 -1.44 21.03 -8.96
C ASP A 396 -0.51 21.92 -8.13
N ASN A 397 0.72 21.45 -7.91
CA ASN A 397 1.74 22.19 -7.17
C ASN A 397 2.87 22.72 -8.06
N LEU A 398 2.77 22.62 -9.39
CA LEU A 398 3.73 23.16 -10.36
C LEU A 398 5.19 22.73 -10.08
N ASP A 399 5.40 21.44 -9.85
CA ASP A 399 6.68 20.78 -9.56
C ASP A 399 7.31 21.19 -8.22
N ILE A 400 6.56 21.91 -7.39
CA ILE A 400 7.02 22.32 -6.08
C ILE A 400 6.83 21.16 -5.11
N VAL A 401 7.92 20.66 -4.54
CA VAL A 401 7.88 19.54 -3.60
C VAL A 401 7.46 20.03 -2.21
N SER A 402 6.31 19.57 -1.73
CA SER A 402 5.83 19.78 -0.37
C SER A 402 6.23 18.64 0.58
N VAL A 403 6.08 18.85 1.88
CA VAL A 403 6.08 17.77 2.87
C VAL A 403 5.05 16.70 2.56
N GLU A 404 5.26 15.48 3.06
CA GLU A 404 4.17 14.50 3.11
C GLU A 404 2.96 15.09 3.84
N GLU A 405 1.76 14.72 3.38
CA GLU A 405 0.51 15.18 3.98
C GLU A 405 0.34 16.69 3.85
N SER A 406 0.11 17.15 2.60
CA SER A 406 0.09 18.58 2.28
C SER A 406 -1.26 19.09 1.77
N THR A 407 -2.09 18.26 1.14
CA THR A 407 -3.45 18.63 0.70
C THR A 407 -4.42 17.54 1.12
N LEU A 408 -5.45 17.88 1.91
CA LEU A 408 -6.45 16.93 2.42
C LEU A 408 -7.80 17.17 1.76
N VAL A 409 -8.45 16.09 1.35
CA VAL A 409 -9.81 16.02 0.84
C VAL A 409 -10.55 14.98 1.67
N ASN A 410 -11.69 15.37 2.25
CA ASN A 410 -12.52 14.49 3.06
C ASN A 410 -13.99 14.86 2.90
N SER A 411 -14.89 14.06 3.47
CA SER A 411 -16.33 14.27 3.34
C SER A 411 -16.83 15.64 3.82
N THR A 412 -16.20 16.23 4.85
CA THR A 412 -16.62 17.55 5.36
C THR A 412 -16.24 18.67 4.40
N LEU A 413 -15.07 18.59 3.77
CA LEU A 413 -14.59 19.55 2.77
C LEU A 413 -15.29 19.37 1.42
N LEU A 414 -15.92 18.21 1.17
CA LEU A 414 -16.67 17.96 -0.06
C LEU A 414 -18.09 18.50 -0.02
N SER A 415 -18.68 18.77 1.15
CA SER A 415 -20.06 19.24 1.25
C SER A 415 -20.35 20.46 0.34
N PRO A 416 -21.45 20.44 -0.46
CA PRO A 416 -22.53 19.45 -0.49
C PRO A 416 -22.34 18.26 -1.48
N ASN A 417 -21.14 18.01 -2.02
CA ASN A 417 -20.84 16.84 -2.84
C ASN A 417 -20.92 15.53 -2.01
N THR A 418 -21.39 14.45 -2.63
CA THR A 418 -21.57 13.11 -2.03
C THR A 418 -20.34 12.19 -2.08
N GLY A 419 -19.15 12.71 -2.41
CA GLY A 419 -17.91 11.95 -2.58
C GLY A 419 -17.55 11.58 -4.03
N THR A 420 -18.20 12.14 -5.05
CA THR A 420 -17.98 11.78 -6.47
C THR A 420 -17.75 13.01 -7.34
N PHE A 421 -16.68 13.00 -8.13
CA PHE A 421 -16.35 14.02 -9.13
C PHE A 421 -16.61 13.50 -10.55
N ALA A 422 -16.68 14.37 -11.55
CA ALA A 422 -16.66 13.93 -12.95
C ALA A 422 -15.26 13.45 -13.32
N GLN A 423 -14.23 14.18 -12.88
CA GLN A 423 -12.83 13.84 -13.10
C GLN A 423 -11.98 14.32 -11.93
N ILE A 424 -10.86 13.65 -11.70
CA ILE A 424 -9.86 14.04 -10.70
C ILE A 424 -8.51 14.13 -11.41
N ARG A 425 -7.77 15.23 -11.19
CA ARG A 425 -6.42 15.43 -11.72
C ARG A 425 -5.50 15.86 -10.59
N ILE A 426 -4.46 15.07 -10.33
CA ILE A 426 -3.44 15.36 -9.33
C ILE A 426 -2.10 15.36 -10.04
N LYS A 427 -1.37 16.48 -9.97
CA LYS A 427 -0.22 16.74 -10.83
C LYS A 427 0.99 17.33 -10.10
N ASP A 428 2.15 17.24 -10.75
CA ASP A 428 3.33 18.08 -10.55
C ASP A 428 3.78 18.16 -9.07
N LYS A 429 4.24 17.03 -8.54
CA LYS A 429 4.72 16.82 -7.16
C LYS A 429 3.69 17.05 -6.05
N SER A 430 2.41 17.16 -6.38
CA SER A 430 1.34 17.25 -5.39
C SER A 430 1.31 16.02 -4.47
N LYS A 431 1.12 16.26 -3.17
CA LYS A 431 0.97 15.20 -2.14
C LYS A 431 -0.40 15.32 -1.48
N VAL A 432 -1.31 14.44 -1.88
CA VAL A 432 -2.76 14.53 -1.63
C VAL A 432 -3.27 13.36 -0.81
N PHE A 433 -4.25 13.63 0.06
CA PHE A 433 -4.79 12.70 1.04
C PHE A 433 -6.31 12.70 0.93
N PHE A 434 -6.88 11.55 0.59
CA PHE A 434 -8.32 11.35 0.51
C PHE A 434 -8.75 10.55 1.73
N ASP A 435 -9.31 11.23 2.73
CA ASP A 435 -9.78 10.61 3.96
C ASP A 435 -11.22 10.09 3.77
N GLY A 436 -11.30 8.78 3.55
CA GLY A 436 -12.53 8.04 3.27
C GLY A 436 -12.69 7.64 1.80
N ASN A 437 -13.91 7.26 1.45
CA ASN A 437 -14.26 6.86 0.09
C ASN A 437 -14.42 8.09 -0.79
N THR A 438 -13.76 8.06 -1.94
CA THR A 438 -13.86 9.11 -2.95
C THR A 438 -13.80 8.46 -4.32
N GLY A 439 -14.33 9.15 -5.32
CA GLY A 439 -14.25 8.64 -6.67
C GLY A 439 -14.59 9.65 -7.74
N SER A 440 -14.48 9.19 -8.97
CA SER A 440 -14.96 9.89 -10.15
C SER A 440 -15.93 9.02 -10.95
N SER A 441 -16.91 9.64 -11.59
CA SER A 441 -17.74 8.99 -12.61
C SER A 441 -17.03 8.90 -13.97
N GLY A 442 -15.96 9.67 -14.16
CA GLY A 442 -15.07 9.65 -15.34
C GLY A 442 -13.62 9.35 -14.96
N ASP A 443 -12.69 10.03 -15.60
CA ASP A 443 -11.26 9.72 -15.52
C ASP A 443 -10.58 10.32 -14.28
N THR A 444 -9.68 9.55 -13.67
CA THR A 444 -8.74 9.99 -12.64
C THR A 444 -7.32 9.92 -13.17
N PHE A 445 -6.59 11.03 -13.05
CA PHE A 445 -5.19 11.15 -13.45
C PHE A 445 -4.32 11.49 -12.24
N ILE A 446 -3.30 10.68 -12.00
CA ILE A 446 -2.23 10.96 -11.03
C ILE A 446 -0.94 11.03 -11.84
N ASP A 447 -0.34 12.21 -11.89
CA ASP A 447 0.78 12.52 -12.78
C ASP A 447 1.90 13.16 -11.97
N ASP A 448 3.04 12.49 -11.84
CA ASP A 448 4.17 12.92 -10.99
C ASP A 448 3.76 13.35 -9.56
N ALA A 449 2.78 12.67 -8.99
CA ALA A 449 2.17 13.02 -7.71
C ALA A 449 2.03 11.81 -6.78
N LEU A 450 1.86 12.08 -5.48
CA LEU A 450 1.54 11.08 -4.47
C LEU A 450 0.09 11.25 -4.02
N LEU A 451 -0.72 10.19 -4.19
CA LEU A 451 -2.05 10.09 -3.61
C LEU A 451 -2.05 9.03 -2.50
N THR A 452 -2.49 9.42 -1.30
CA THR A 452 -2.77 8.53 -0.17
C THR A 452 -4.27 8.43 0.05
N MET A 453 -4.80 7.22 -0.02
CA MET A 453 -6.22 6.92 0.17
C MET A 453 -6.50 6.41 1.59
N GLY A 454 -7.67 6.75 2.14
CA GLY A 454 -8.14 6.15 3.38
C GLY A 454 -8.91 4.85 3.20
N SER A 455 -9.48 4.61 2.02
CA SER A 455 -10.08 3.31 1.72
C SER A 455 -10.23 3.12 0.21
N THR A 456 -11.38 3.51 -0.35
CA THR A 456 -11.76 3.17 -1.72
C THR A 456 -11.59 4.35 -2.67
N LEU A 457 -10.96 4.09 -3.82
CA LEU A 457 -10.97 4.95 -5.01
C LEU A 457 -11.79 4.28 -6.12
N SER A 458 -12.89 4.90 -6.52
CA SER A 458 -13.70 4.46 -7.66
C SER A 458 -13.49 5.39 -8.86
N ALA A 459 -13.32 4.86 -10.06
CA ALA A 459 -13.20 5.69 -11.28
C ALA A 459 -13.72 4.94 -12.53
N ALA A 460 -14.01 5.69 -13.60
CA ALA A 460 -14.16 5.07 -14.93
C ALA A 460 -12.81 4.56 -15.42
N ASN A 461 -11.82 5.45 -15.51
CA ASN A 461 -10.44 5.10 -15.81
C ASN A 461 -9.50 5.70 -14.77
N LEU A 462 -8.41 5.02 -14.46
CA LEU A 462 -7.35 5.51 -13.59
C LEU A 462 -6.01 5.40 -14.31
N THR A 463 -5.32 6.53 -14.46
CA THR A 463 -3.97 6.60 -15.06
C THR A 463 -2.96 7.12 -14.04
N LEU A 464 -1.91 6.35 -13.81
CA LEU A 464 -0.71 6.76 -13.08
C LEU A 464 0.43 6.95 -14.09
N SER A 465 0.97 8.18 -14.15
CA SER A 465 2.05 8.55 -15.07
C SER A 465 3.18 9.33 -14.40
N ASN A 466 4.34 9.36 -15.05
CA ASN A 466 5.49 10.21 -14.73
C ASN A 466 5.93 10.12 -13.25
N SER A 467 6.21 8.92 -12.73
CA SER A 467 6.59 8.68 -11.32
C SER A 467 5.47 8.91 -10.30
N ALA A 468 4.20 8.88 -10.73
CA ALA A 468 3.07 8.87 -9.80
C ALA A 468 3.08 7.69 -8.84
N GLN A 469 2.66 7.94 -7.59
CA GLN A 469 2.57 6.98 -6.51
C GLN A 469 1.16 6.97 -5.90
N LEU A 470 0.60 5.79 -5.70
CA LEU A 470 -0.69 5.58 -5.04
C LEU A 470 -0.53 4.61 -3.87
N THR A 471 -1.01 5.00 -2.70
CA THR A 471 -0.90 4.23 -1.45
C THR A 471 -2.16 4.39 -0.59
N HIS A 472 -2.27 3.63 0.51
CA HIS A 472 -3.24 3.89 1.59
C HIS A 472 -2.57 4.42 2.87
N PHE A 473 -3.34 4.85 3.88
CA PHE A 473 -2.82 5.26 5.20
C PHE A 473 -2.06 4.14 5.94
N GLN A 474 -1.23 4.50 6.91
CA GLN A 474 -0.52 3.50 7.71
C GLN A 474 -1.48 2.79 8.68
N THR A 475 -1.50 1.45 8.68
CA THR A 475 -2.21 0.65 9.69
C THR A 475 -1.72 0.98 11.09
N SER A 476 -2.65 1.10 12.04
CA SER A 476 -2.39 1.41 13.45
C SER A 476 -2.62 0.20 14.37
N SER A 477 -2.51 0.39 15.68
CA SER A 477 -2.83 -0.67 16.65
C SER A 477 -4.33 -0.98 16.76
N THR A 478 -5.19 -0.18 16.14
CA THR A 478 -6.66 -0.28 16.26
C THR A 478 -7.40 -0.26 14.92
N VAL A 479 -6.75 0.20 13.85
CA VAL A 479 -7.35 0.35 12.52
C VAL A 479 -6.43 -0.31 11.51
N ILE A 480 -6.99 -1.25 10.75
CA ILE A 480 -6.34 -1.89 9.60
C ILE A 480 -6.75 -1.12 8.34
N GLU A 481 -5.76 -0.59 7.64
CA GLU A 481 -5.96 0.20 6.43
C GLU A 481 -5.84 -0.69 5.18
N ASN A 482 -6.59 -0.36 4.13
CA ASN A 482 -6.49 -1.01 2.83
C ASN A 482 -6.66 -0.01 1.69
N LEU A 483 -6.09 -0.34 0.52
CA LEU A 483 -6.35 0.34 -0.73
C LEU A 483 -7.29 -0.50 -1.59
N THR A 484 -8.51 -0.01 -1.80
CA THR A 484 -9.47 -0.65 -2.72
C THR A 484 -9.65 0.22 -3.97
N LEU A 485 -9.37 -0.35 -5.16
CA LEU A 485 -9.54 0.31 -6.45
C LEU A 485 -10.70 -0.32 -7.20
N ASN A 486 -11.74 0.46 -7.49
CA ASN A 486 -12.91 0.04 -8.27
C ASN A 486 -12.93 0.79 -9.60
N ILE A 487 -12.25 0.24 -10.60
CA ILE A 487 -12.07 0.84 -11.92
C ILE A 487 -12.96 0.12 -12.92
N THR A 488 -13.95 0.81 -13.47
CA THR A 488 -14.90 0.13 -14.40
C THR A 488 -14.32 -0.10 -15.78
N GLY A 489 -13.42 0.79 -16.23
CA GLY A 489 -12.69 0.73 -17.49
C GLY A 489 -11.22 0.36 -17.28
N ILE A 490 -10.32 1.27 -17.64
CA ILE A 490 -8.87 1.02 -17.72
C ILE A 490 -8.15 1.53 -16.47
N LEU A 491 -7.37 0.65 -15.84
CA LEU A 491 -6.29 1.00 -14.91
C LEU A 491 -4.95 0.93 -15.66
N ASN A 492 -4.32 2.08 -15.89
CA ASN A 492 -3.02 2.19 -16.54
C ASN A 492 -1.96 2.67 -15.52
N VAL A 493 -0.87 1.91 -15.41
CA VAL A 493 0.29 2.26 -14.57
C VAL A 493 1.54 2.24 -15.44
N ASP A 494 2.10 3.42 -15.73
CA ASP A 494 3.28 3.53 -16.58
C ASP A 494 4.54 2.93 -15.95
N ALA A 495 5.62 2.79 -16.73
CA ALA A 495 6.86 2.14 -16.29
C ALA A 495 7.57 2.81 -15.10
N THR A 496 7.27 4.08 -14.82
CA THR A 496 7.87 4.86 -13.73
C THR A 496 6.97 4.96 -12.50
N SER A 497 5.68 4.65 -12.65
CA SER A 497 4.68 4.76 -11.60
C SER A 497 4.52 3.51 -10.75
N THR A 498 4.02 3.70 -9.53
CA THR A 498 3.84 2.61 -8.55
C THR A 498 2.54 2.72 -7.77
N ILE A 499 1.85 1.59 -7.61
CA ILE A 499 0.88 1.39 -6.53
C ILE A 499 1.64 0.68 -5.40
N ASP A 500 1.91 1.37 -4.30
CA ASP A 500 2.82 0.89 -3.26
C ASP A 500 2.17 0.96 -1.87
N VAL A 501 1.85 -0.21 -1.33
CA VAL A 501 1.34 -0.40 0.03
C VAL A 501 2.36 -1.11 0.92
N SER A 502 3.64 -1.06 0.56
CA SER A 502 4.72 -1.72 1.32
C SER A 502 4.88 -1.14 2.72
N ALA A 503 5.19 -1.99 3.71
CA ALA A 503 5.33 -1.64 5.12
C ALA A 503 4.09 -0.95 5.77
N ARG A 504 2.90 -1.05 5.15
CA ARG A 504 1.65 -0.45 5.63
C ARG A 504 0.66 -1.44 6.26
N GLY A 505 1.09 -2.68 6.47
CA GLY A 505 0.36 -3.73 7.17
C GLY A 505 0.52 -3.71 8.68
N PHE A 506 0.38 -4.86 9.33
CA PHE A 506 0.43 -4.96 10.79
C PHE A 506 1.74 -4.39 11.36
N LEU A 507 1.62 -3.69 12.48
CA LEU A 507 2.72 -2.98 13.12
C LEU A 507 3.82 -3.92 13.62
N GLY A 508 5.07 -3.53 13.36
CA GLY A 508 6.25 -4.16 13.96
C GLY A 508 6.36 -3.91 15.47
N GLY A 509 7.12 -4.75 16.17
CA GLY A 509 7.14 -4.78 17.62
C GLY A 509 7.76 -3.54 18.26
N GLY A 510 7.27 -3.10 19.42
CA GLY A 510 7.78 -1.94 20.15
C GLY A 510 7.29 -0.57 19.65
N LYS A 511 6.56 -0.53 18.53
CA LYS A 511 5.83 0.66 18.08
C LYS A 511 4.70 1.01 19.05
N ILE A 512 4.31 2.28 19.08
CA ILE A 512 3.18 2.74 19.91
C ILE A 512 1.93 1.89 19.58
N GLY A 513 1.36 1.25 20.61
CA GLY A 513 0.20 0.37 20.48
C GLY A 513 0.52 -1.05 19.98
N ALA A 514 1.77 -1.37 19.67
CA ALA A 514 2.23 -2.71 19.31
C ALA A 514 2.91 -3.42 20.48
N SER A 515 2.74 -4.74 20.58
CA SER A 515 3.52 -5.57 21.52
C SER A 515 4.99 -5.63 21.09
N LEU A 516 5.90 -6.16 21.92
CA LEU A 516 7.28 -6.42 21.49
C LEU A 516 7.39 -7.53 20.44
N ASN A 517 6.37 -8.38 20.30
CA ASN A 517 6.37 -9.52 19.37
C ASN A 517 5.97 -9.14 17.93
N GLY A 518 5.67 -7.86 17.68
CA GLY A 518 4.95 -7.44 16.48
C GLY A 518 3.47 -7.82 16.55
N GLN A 519 2.69 -7.28 15.63
CA GLN A 519 1.28 -7.61 15.44
C GLN A 519 1.11 -8.60 14.28
N THR A 520 0.16 -9.51 14.41
CA THR A 520 -0.23 -10.51 13.40
C THR A 520 -1.75 -10.69 13.42
N SER A 521 -2.30 -11.40 12.43
CA SER A 521 -3.73 -11.72 12.40
C SER A 521 -4.18 -12.55 13.62
N ASN A 522 -5.40 -12.29 14.08
CA ASN A 522 -6.11 -13.11 15.06
C ASN A 522 -7.04 -14.17 14.42
N GLY A 523 -7.03 -14.31 13.08
CA GLY A 523 -7.87 -15.23 12.32
C GLY A 523 -9.32 -14.78 12.10
N SER A 524 -9.70 -13.59 12.59
CA SER A 524 -11.05 -13.00 12.45
C SER A 524 -11.00 -11.60 11.84
N GLY A 525 -9.97 -11.28 11.04
CA GLY A 525 -9.78 -9.95 10.45
C GLY A 525 -9.34 -8.87 11.45
N GLY A 526 -8.91 -9.26 12.65
CA GLY A 526 -8.32 -8.36 13.64
C GLY A 526 -6.85 -8.71 13.92
N GLN A 527 -6.25 -8.00 14.87
CA GLN A 527 -4.83 -8.13 15.21
C GLN A 527 -4.59 -8.64 16.63
N THR A 528 -3.51 -9.39 16.80
CA THR A 528 -3.01 -9.92 18.07
C THR A 528 -1.49 -9.91 18.09
N ALA A 529 -0.90 -10.02 19.28
CA ALA A 529 0.54 -10.10 19.42
C ALA A 529 1.09 -11.37 18.78
N GLY A 530 2.24 -11.23 18.11
CA GLY A 530 3.01 -12.37 17.61
C GLY A 530 3.51 -13.30 18.72
N THR A 531 4.11 -14.40 18.30
CA THR A 531 4.58 -15.52 19.14
C THR A 531 5.92 -15.27 19.82
N GLY A 532 6.69 -14.25 19.42
CA GLY A 532 7.95 -13.92 20.07
C GLY A 532 8.63 -12.63 19.55
N PRO A 533 9.49 -12.00 20.38
CA PRO A 533 10.10 -10.70 20.09
C PRO A 533 11.18 -10.74 19.00
N VAL A 534 11.76 -11.91 18.71
CA VAL A 534 12.82 -12.08 17.69
C VAL A 534 12.33 -12.87 16.47
N ASN A 535 11.02 -12.95 16.28
CA ASN A 535 10.42 -13.59 15.11
C ASN A 535 10.15 -12.53 14.04
N ALA A 536 10.45 -12.85 12.79
CA ALA A 536 10.00 -12.02 11.68
C ALA A 536 8.50 -12.22 11.40
N GLY A 537 7.91 -11.30 10.63
CA GLY A 537 6.51 -11.36 10.26
C GLY A 537 6.20 -12.58 9.39
N SER A 538 4.98 -13.12 9.52
CA SER A 538 4.43 -14.18 8.66
C SER A 538 3.17 -13.69 7.94
N HIS A 539 2.89 -14.27 6.77
CA HIS A 539 1.60 -14.16 6.07
C HIS A 539 1.35 -15.42 5.21
N GLY A 540 1.68 -15.40 3.92
CA GLY A 540 1.66 -16.60 3.06
C GLY A 540 2.78 -17.58 3.41
N GLY A 541 3.99 -17.08 3.62
CA GLY A 541 5.13 -17.80 4.18
C GLY A 541 5.33 -17.48 5.66
N LEU A 542 5.97 -18.39 6.39
CA LEU A 542 6.37 -18.15 7.78
C LEU A 542 7.60 -17.25 7.84
N GLY A 543 7.63 -16.29 8.77
CA GLY A 543 8.82 -15.50 9.05
C GLY A 543 9.97 -16.36 9.58
N GLY A 544 11.21 -15.94 9.30
CA GLY A 544 12.40 -16.52 9.90
C GLY A 544 12.45 -16.31 11.42
N ARG A 545 13.25 -17.13 12.12
CA ARG A 545 13.43 -17.05 13.59
C ARG A 545 14.88 -17.29 14.00
N GLN A 546 15.30 -16.75 15.13
CA GLN A 546 16.69 -16.89 15.59
C GLN A 546 17.00 -18.24 16.29
N ALA A 547 16.01 -18.90 16.90
CA ALA A 547 16.19 -20.08 17.74
C ALA A 547 15.12 -21.14 17.47
N SER A 548 15.51 -22.42 17.45
CA SER A 548 14.61 -23.57 17.22
C SER A 548 13.51 -23.73 18.28
N THR A 549 13.67 -23.11 19.46
CA THR A 549 12.73 -23.14 20.59
C THR A 549 11.60 -22.12 20.51
N ASN A 550 11.68 -21.12 19.61
CA ASN A 550 10.62 -20.12 19.46
C ASN A 550 9.57 -20.60 18.46
N VAL A 551 8.30 -20.63 18.85
CA VAL A 551 7.18 -20.94 17.94
C VAL A 551 7.16 -19.89 16.82
N LYS A 552 7.09 -20.29 15.54
CA LYS A 552 6.95 -19.35 14.41
C LYS A 552 5.55 -18.73 14.45
N ASN A 553 5.42 -17.49 13.99
CA ASN A 553 4.09 -16.93 13.71
C ASN A 553 3.44 -17.77 12.61
N SER A 554 2.24 -18.31 12.83
CA SER A 554 1.52 -19.08 11.82
C SER A 554 1.28 -18.26 10.55
N SER A 555 1.22 -18.93 9.41
CA SER A 555 0.61 -18.36 8.19
C SER A 555 -0.90 -18.25 8.39
N TYR A 556 -1.53 -17.27 7.76
CA TYR A 556 -2.97 -17.00 7.85
C TYR A 556 -3.48 -16.43 6.52
N ASP A 557 -4.79 -16.19 6.43
CA ASP A 557 -5.51 -15.69 5.25
C ASP A 557 -5.71 -16.73 4.13
N SER A 558 -6.62 -16.46 3.18
CA SER A 558 -6.95 -17.36 2.07
C SER A 558 -5.92 -17.27 0.94
N ILE A 559 -5.63 -18.40 0.28
CA ILE A 559 -4.76 -18.43 -0.92
C ILE A 559 -5.48 -17.79 -2.11
N ILE A 560 -6.75 -18.14 -2.32
CA ILE A 560 -7.53 -17.70 -3.48
C ILE A 560 -8.24 -16.37 -3.25
N ASN A 561 -8.47 -15.98 -2.00
CA ASN A 561 -9.19 -14.75 -1.64
C ASN A 561 -8.51 -14.01 -0.48
N PRO A 562 -7.22 -13.63 -0.61
CA PRO A 562 -6.51 -12.93 0.44
C PRO A 562 -7.13 -11.57 0.71
N SER A 563 -7.17 -11.16 1.97
CA SER A 563 -7.80 -9.92 2.44
C SER A 563 -7.16 -9.30 3.69
N GLU A 564 -6.12 -9.93 4.24
CA GLU A 564 -5.45 -9.50 5.46
C GLU A 564 -4.05 -8.93 5.13
N PRO A 565 -3.52 -7.99 5.93
CA PRO A 565 -2.19 -7.44 5.69
C PRO A 565 -1.11 -8.42 6.18
N GLY A 566 0.14 -8.13 5.82
CA GLY A 566 1.30 -8.88 6.31
C GLY A 566 1.59 -8.63 7.79
N GLY A 567 2.16 -9.62 8.46
CA GLY A 567 2.55 -9.54 9.87
C GLY A 567 3.76 -8.64 10.11
N GLY A 568 3.76 -7.92 11.23
CA GLY A 568 4.91 -7.15 11.69
C GLY A 568 6.02 -8.04 12.26
N GLY A 569 7.28 -7.67 12.04
CA GLY A 569 8.42 -8.30 12.70
C GLY A 569 8.53 -7.88 14.16
N GLY A 570 9.11 -8.73 15.01
CA GLY A 570 9.32 -8.44 16.43
C GLY A 570 10.42 -7.39 16.72
N ASN A 571 10.51 -6.99 17.98
CA ASN A 571 11.50 -6.07 18.53
C ASN A 571 12.65 -6.82 19.21
N ASN A 572 13.89 -6.40 18.96
CA ASN A 572 15.02 -6.80 19.77
C ASN A 572 15.75 -5.57 20.35
N SER A 573 16.15 -5.67 21.62
CA SER A 573 17.08 -4.74 22.29
C SER A 573 16.77 -3.24 22.13
N GLY A 574 15.49 -2.86 22.11
CA GLY A 574 15.06 -1.46 22.07
C GLY A 574 14.91 -0.85 20.67
N THR A 575 14.93 -1.66 19.61
CA THR A 575 14.67 -1.21 18.23
C THR A 575 13.33 -1.72 17.71
N ASP A 576 12.47 -0.81 17.24
CA ASP A 576 11.15 -1.18 16.69
C ASP A 576 11.26 -2.20 15.56
N GLY A 577 10.44 -3.24 15.55
CA GLY A 577 10.32 -4.16 14.41
C GLY A 577 9.78 -3.46 13.15
N ASN A 578 9.95 -4.09 11.98
CA ASN A 578 9.36 -3.56 10.75
C ASN A 578 7.89 -3.97 10.62
N ASN A 579 7.10 -3.12 9.98
CA ASN A 579 5.70 -3.42 9.66
C ASN A 579 5.62 -4.43 8.51
N GLY A 580 4.54 -5.21 8.47
CA GLY A 580 4.23 -6.04 7.30
C GLY A 580 3.74 -5.20 6.11
N GLY A 581 3.59 -5.83 4.95
CA GLY A 581 3.01 -5.23 3.75
C GLY A 581 1.50 -4.98 3.90
N GLY A 582 0.99 -3.93 3.26
CA GLY A 582 -0.41 -3.54 3.30
C GLY A 582 -1.33 -4.42 2.45
N ILE A 583 -2.54 -3.91 2.21
CA ILE A 583 -3.57 -4.59 1.40
C ILE A 583 -3.86 -3.72 0.18
N VAL A 584 -3.75 -4.29 -1.01
CA VAL A 584 -4.27 -3.71 -2.24
C VAL A 584 -5.25 -4.66 -2.91
N ILE A 585 -6.48 -4.19 -3.12
CA ILE A 585 -7.56 -4.90 -3.82
C ILE A 585 -7.93 -4.09 -5.05
N ILE A 586 -7.82 -4.70 -6.23
CA ILE A 586 -8.07 -4.05 -7.51
C ILE A 586 -9.18 -4.81 -8.24
N THR A 587 -10.23 -4.08 -8.61
CA THR A 587 -11.21 -4.51 -9.60
C THR A 587 -11.10 -3.59 -10.80
N ALA A 588 -10.82 -4.13 -11.99
CA ALA A 588 -10.63 -3.35 -13.22
C ALA A 588 -11.38 -3.97 -14.41
N GLY A 589 -11.81 -3.16 -15.38
CA GLY A 589 -12.16 -3.69 -16.71
C GLY A 589 -10.88 -4.24 -17.38
N THR A 590 -9.90 -3.37 -17.53
CA THR A 590 -8.57 -3.68 -18.08
C THR A 590 -7.48 -3.16 -17.16
N LEU A 591 -6.47 -3.98 -16.85
CA LEU A 591 -5.23 -3.57 -16.20
C LEU A 591 -4.08 -3.54 -17.22
N THR A 592 -3.50 -2.36 -17.46
CA THR A 592 -2.27 -2.18 -18.24
C THR A 592 -1.14 -1.79 -17.29
N LEU A 593 -0.23 -2.73 -17.01
CA LEU A 593 0.82 -2.57 -16.00
C LEU A 593 2.21 -2.60 -16.65
N ALA A 594 2.82 -1.43 -16.86
CA ALA A 594 4.23 -1.30 -17.18
C ALA A 594 5.09 -1.02 -15.93
N GLY A 595 4.50 -0.38 -14.92
CA GLY A 595 5.14 -0.06 -13.63
C GLY A 595 5.07 -1.19 -12.61
N THR A 596 4.80 -0.83 -11.35
CA THR A 596 4.83 -1.78 -10.23
C THR A 596 3.63 -1.69 -9.30
N ILE A 597 3.12 -2.84 -8.86
CA ILE A 597 2.17 -2.99 -7.75
C ILE A 597 2.89 -3.73 -6.62
N LYS A 598 2.93 -3.15 -5.41
CA LYS A 598 3.74 -3.64 -4.28
C LYS A 598 2.96 -3.66 -2.97
N ALA A 599 3.10 -4.77 -2.25
CA ALA A 599 2.69 -4.95 -0.88
C ALA A 599 3.83 -5.60 -0.08
N ASP A 600 5.06 -5.11 -0.23
CA ASP A 600 6.23 -5.75 0.38
C ASP A 600 6.31 -5.47 1.89
N GLY A 601 6.87 -6.41 2.64
CA GLY A 601 7.18 -6.24 4.05
C GLY A 601 8.30 -5.23 4.28
N GLY A 602 8.23 -4.45 5.36
CA GLY A 602 9.28 -3.50 5.69
C GLY A 602 10.61 -4.19 6.02
N GLY A 603 11.71 -3.65 5.53
CA GLY A 603 13.06 -4.12 5.80
C GLY A 603 14.06 -2.97 5.89
N VAL A 604 14.55 -2.67 7.10
CA VAL A 604 15.66 -1.72 7.31
C VAL A 604 16.64 -2.24 8.38
N SER A 605 17.76 -1.54 8.53
CA SER A 605 18.88 -1.86 9.42
C SER A 605 18.42 -2.13 10.86
N GLN A 606 18.94 -3.20 11.48
CA GLN A 606 18.75 -3.60 12.88
C GLN A 606 17.33 -4.05 13.29
N LYS A 607 16.42 -4.29 12.34
CA LYS A 607 15.00 -4.61 12.62
C LYS A 607 14.57 -5.93 11.99
N CYS A 608 13.55 -6.58 12.56
CA CYS A 608 13.09 -7.88 12.08
C CYS A 608 12.18 -7.64 10.88
N GLY A 609 12.37 -8.42 9.81
CA GLY A 609 11.61 -8.24 8.59
C GLY A 609 10.10 -8.36 8.82
N GLY A 610 9.32 -7.46 8.24
CA GLY A 610 7.87 -7.64 8.12
C GLY A 610 7.55 -8.65 7.03
N ALA A 611 6.43 -9.35 7.12
CA ALA A 611 5.97 -10.21 6.03
C ALA A 611 5.43 -9.38 4.85
N GLY A 612 5.45 -9.97 3.65
CA GLY A 612 4.67 -9.45 2.53
C GLY A 612 3.17 -9.42 2.86
N GLY A 613 2.44 -8.52 2.22
CA GLY A 613 1.01 -8.32 2.41
C GLY A 613 0.16 -8.99 1.33
N THR A 614 -0.99 -8.37 1.05
CA THR A 614 -1.97 -8.89 0.10
C THR A 614 -2.01 -8.05 -1.17
N VAL A 615 -1.89 -8.72 -2.32
CA VAL A 615 -2.26 -8.17 -3.62
C VAL A 615 -3.38 -9.04 -4.21
N LYS A 616 -4.58 -8.47 -4.33
CA LYS A 616 -5.74 -9.12 -4.96
C LYS A 616 -6.16 -8.34 -6.19
N ILE A 617 -6.19 -8.98 -7.35
CA ILE A 617 -6.56 -8.36 -8.63
C ILE A 617 -7.66 -9.18 -9.27
N THR A 618 -8.76 -8.53 -9.64
CA THR A 618 -9.80 -9.05 -10.51
C THR A 618 -9.90 -8.11 -11.70
N ALA A 619 -9.59 -8.59 -12.90
CA ALA A 619 -9.74 -7.78 -14.10
C ALA A 619 -10.24 -8.61 -15.28
N THR A 620 -10.89 -8.00 -16.28
CA THR A 620 -11.25 -8.77 -17.48
C THR A 620 -9.98 -9.09 -18.27
N THR A 621 -9.16 -8.08 -18.58
CA THR A 621 -7.88 -8.23 -19.29
C THR A 621 -6.71 -7.70 -18.45
N ILE A 622 -5.55 -8.38 -18.49
CA ILE A 622 -4.34 -7.97 -17.77
C ILE A 622 -3.13 -7.99 -18.72
N GLY A 623 -2.58 -6.82 -19.05
CA GLY A 623 -1.44 -6.69 -19.96
C GLY A 623 -0.31 -5.84 -19.39
N GLY A 624 0.83 -5.84 -20.10
CA GLY A 624 2.05 -5.10 -19.79
C GLY A 624 3.25 -5.95 -19.38
N THR A 625 4.35 -5.27 -19.02
CA THR A 625 5.66 -5.85 -18.68
C THR A 625 6.09 -5.55 -17.23
N GLY A 626 5.23 -4.91 -16.45
CA GLY A 626 5.51 -4.50 -15.08
C GLY A 626 5.58 -5.64 -14.09
N SER A 627 5.59 -5.32 -12.80
CA SER A 627 5.74 -6.29 -11.71
C SER A 627 4.66 -6.18 -10.63
N ILE A 628 4.34 -7.33 -10.03
CA ILE A 628 3.38 -7.46 -8.93
C ILE A 628 4.10 -8.17 -7.78
N GLN A 629 4.18 -7.55 -6.61
CA GLN A 629 5.06 -7.99 -5.53
C GLN A 629 4.36 -7.98 -4.18
N ALA A 630 4.55 -9.05 -3.42
CA ALA A 630 4.20 -9.18 -2.00
C ALA A 630 5.34 -9.90 -1.27
N ASN A 631 6.57 -9.40 -1.42
CA ASN A 631 7.76 -10.01 -0.85
C ASN A 631 7.87 -9.72 0.65
N GLY A 632 8.53 -10.61 1.40
CA GLY A 632 8.95 -10.33 2.78
C GLY A 632 10.01 -9.23 2.84
N GLY A 633 10.15 -8.59 4.00
CA GLY A 633 11.20 -7.62 4.28
C GLY A 633 12.48 -8.27 4.83
N LEU A 634 13.64 -7.69 4.54
CA LEU A 634 14.95 -8.16 5.03
C LEU A 634 15.62 -7.14 5.96
N SER A 635 16.21 -7.62 7.05
CA SER A 635 17.11 -6.79 7.86
C SER A 635 18.39 -6.48 7.07
N THR A 636 18.73 -5.20 6.84
CA THR A 636 19.82 -4.82 5.92
C THR A 636 21.22 -4.80 6.56
N THR A 637 21.33 -4.91 7.88
CA THR A 637 22.61 -4.95 8.62
C THR A 637 22.75 -6.23 9.42
N THR A 638 23.98 -6.74 9.54
CA THR A 638 24.32 -7.92 10.34
C THR A 638 24.19 -7.62 11.84
N GLY A 639 23.42 -8.43 12.56
CA GLY A 639 23.57 -8.56 14.02
C GLY A 639 22.59 -7.84 14.94
N THR A 640 21.30 -7.73 14.63
CA THR A 640 20.39 -7.07 15.60
C THR A 640 18.94 -7.57 15.67
N CYS A 641 18.48 -8.46 14.78
CA CYS A 641 17.37 -9.35 15.12
C CYS A 641 17.90 -10.64 15.70
N GLY A 642 18.32 -10.53 16.96
CA GLY A 642 18.92 -11.61 17.71
C GLY A 642 20.10 -11.19 18.59
N ASN A 643 20.48 -12.07 19.51
CA ASN A 643 21.53 -11.86 20.52
C ASN A 643 23.00 -11.98 20.01
N THR A 644 23.25 -12.18 18.70
CA THR A 644 24.59 -12.44 18.16
C THR A 644 24.86 -11.67 16.85
N ALA A 645 26.09 -11.20 16.67
CA ALA A 645 26.47 -10.13 15.73
C ALA A 645 26.44 -10.44 14.22
N ASN A 646 25.95 -11.61 13.76
CA ASN A 646 26.16 -12.10 12.39
C ASN A 646 24.91 -12.69 11.69
N GLN A 647 23.71 -12.27 12.10
CA GLN A 647 22.45 -12.91 11.67
C GLN A 647 21.49 -11.90 11.02
N ARG A 648 20.83 -12.29 9.91
CA ARG A 648 19.76 -11.52 9.25
C ARG A 648 18.51 -12.39 9.12
N VAL A 649 17.42 -11.95 9.75
CA VAL A 649 16.11 -12.63 9.72
C VAL A 649 15.20 -11.92 8.71
N SER A 650 14.57 -12.66 7.80
CA SER A 650 13.60 -12.12 6.86
C SER A 650 12.16 -12.49 7.19
N GLY A 651 11.24 -11.60 6.85
CA GLY A 651 9.80 -11.88 6.88
C GLY A 651 9.42 -12.88 5.79
N GLY A 652 8.33 -13.61 6.04
CA GLY A 652 7.75 -14.50 5.04
C GLY A 652 7.14 -13.74 3.87
N GLY A 653 7.04 -14.41 2.72
CA GLY A 653 6.30 -13.89 1.58
C GLY A 653 4.79 -13.71 1.86
N GLY A 654 4.17 -12.80 1.12
CA GLY A 654 2.74 -12.48 1.20
C GLY A 654 1.87 -13.36 0.30
N ARG A 655 0.70 -12.83 -0.06
CA ARG A 655 -0.27 -13.53 -0.93
C ARG A 655 -0.62 -12.66 -2.13
N VAL A 656 -0.47 -13.24 -3.32
CA VAL A 656 -0.91 -12.63 -4.58
C VAL A 656 -2.00 -13.50 -5.18
N ALA A 657 -3.18 -12.94 -5.44
CA ALA A 657 -4.27 -13.64 -6.11
C ALA A 657 -4.78 -12.81 -7.29
N ILE A 658 -4.79 -13.40 -8.48
CA ILE A 658 -5.17 -12.72 -9.73
C ILE A 658 -6.24 -13.54 -10.44
N ARG A 659 -7.40 -12.93 -10.67
CA ARG A 659 -8.49 -13.48 -11.46
C ARG A 659 -8.65 -12.68 -12.75
N TYR A 660 -8.67 -13.38 -13.89
CA TYR A 660 -8.81 -12.77 -15.21
C TYR A 660 -9.68 -13.59 -16.17
N ALA A 661 -10.06 -13.02 -17.33
CA ALA A 661 -10.80 -13.71 -18.37
C ALA A 661 -10.05 -13.63 -19.71
N THR A 662 -9.83 -14.74 -20.41
CA THR A 662 -9.08 -14.74 -21.68
C THR A 662 -9.90 -14.40 -22.92
N ASN A 663 -11.23 -14.46 -22.85
CA ASN A 663 -12.16 -14.18 -23.95
C ASN A 663 -12.09 -12.73 -24.50
N SER A 664 -11.20 -11.89 -23.96
CA SER A 664 -10.97 -10.51 -24.41
C SER A 664 -9.51 -10.11 -24.66
N GLY A 665 -8.55 -11.04 -24.51
CA GLY A 665 -7.16 -10.84 -24.96
C GLY A 665 -6.11 -10.67 -23.87
N LEU A 666 -5.24 -11.69 -23.81
CA LEU A 666 -3.83 -11.72 -23.42
C LEU A 666 -3.45 -11.28 -21.99
N PHE A 667 -3.30 -12.27 -21.11
CA PHE A 667 -2.45 -12.17 -19.91
C PHE A 667 -0.97 -12.12 -20.34
N THR A 668 -0.34 -10.93 -20.40
CA THR A 668 1.06 -10.80 -20.87
C THR A 668 2.10 -10.70 -19.76
N ILE A 669 1.68 -10.46 -18.51
CA ILE A 669 2.65 -10.26 -17.43
C ILE A 669 3.45 -11.57 -17.27
N PRO A 670 4.79 -11.55 -17.42
CA PRO A 670 5.59 -12.76 -17.24
C PRO A 670 5.38 -13.31 -15.82
N PRO A 671 5.15 -14.63 -15.62
CA PRO A 671 5.00 -15.19 -14.28
C PRO A 671 6.19 -14.91 -13.35
N THR A 672 7.39 -14.67 -13.90
CA THR A 672 8.59 -14.27 -13.16
C THR A 672 8.54 -12.86 -12.58
N ASN A 673 7.60 -12.03 -13.02
CA ASN A 673 7.39 -10.68 -12.50
C ASN A 673 6.33 -10.63 -11.39
N ILE A 674 5.75 -11.78 -11.04
CA ILE A 674 4.76 -11.92 -9.97
C ILE A 674 5.44 -12.63 -8.81
N LEU A 675 5.74 -11.87 -7.76
CA LEU A 675 6.65 -12.29 -6.69
C LEU A 675 5.95 -12.27 -5.34
N ALA A 676 6.15 -13.33 -4.57
CA ALA A 676 5.73 -13.41 -3.17
C ALA A 676 6.86 -14.01 -2.33
N ASN A 677 8.11 -13.62 -2.57
CA ASN A 677 9.28 -14.32 -2.06
C ASN A 677 9.67 -13.83 -0.66
N ALA A 678 10.35 -14.68 0.11
CA ALA A 678 11.12 -14.23 1.25
C ALA A 678 12.55 -13.88 0.81
N PRO A 679 13.06 -12.66 1.10
CA PRO A 679 14.42 -12.30 0.73
C PRO A 679 15.44 -13.10 1.55
N GLN A 680 16.60 -13.38 0.94
CA GLN A 680 17.64 -14.22 1.54
C GLN A 680 18.21 -13.61 2.82
N GLY A 681 17.95 -14.26 3.96
CA GLY A 681 18.69 -14.08 5.20
C GLY A 681 20.10 -14.65 5.08
N THR A 682 21.09 -13.98 5.67
CA THR A 682 22.47 -14.46 5.70
C THR A 682 22.89 -14.82 7.11
N ASN A 683 23.70 -15.87 7.22
CA ASN A 683 24.39 -16.26 8.43
C ASN A 683 25.84 -16.61 8.07
N THR A 684 26.82 -15.87 8.60
CA THR A 684 28.25 -16.12 8.33
C THR A 684 28.87 -17.15 9.26
N SER A 685 28.11 -17.68 10.23
CA SER A 685 28.55 -18.75 11.11
C SER A 685 28.27 -20.11 10.45
N VAL A 686 29.34 -20.79 10.03
CA VAL A 686 29.32 -22.18 9.56
C VAL A 686 28.55 -23.06 10.56
N ASN A 687 27.49 -23.74 10.10
CA ASN A 687 26.67 -24.76 10.81
C ASN A 687 25.30 -24.33 11.40
N THR A 688 24.65 -23.25 10.96
CA THR A 688 23.25 -22.96 11.35
C THR A 688 22.35 -22.68 10.15
N PRO A 689 21.08 -23.16 10.15
CA PRO A 689 20.17 -22.97 9.02
C PRO A 689 19.93 -21.49 8.72
N SER A 690 19.71 -21.19 7.44
CA SER A 690 19.35 -19.87 6.91
C SER A 690 18.13 -19.32 7.63
N PHE A 691 18.21 -18.15 8.30
CA PHE A 691 17.07 -17.47 8.96
C PHE A 691 16.10 -16.81 7.97
N THR A 692 16.02 -17.40 6.78
CA THR A 692 15.18 -16.93 5.70
C THR A 692 13.75 -17.41 5.93
N GLY A 693 12.80 -16.47 5.86
CA GLY A 693 11.37 -16.80 5.87
C GLY A 693 10.99 -17.73 4.71
N GLY A 694 9.80 -18.32 4.79
CA GLY A 694 9.21 -19.06 3.69
C GLY A 694 8.69 -18.14 2.60
N THR A 695 8.71 -18.64 1.37
CA THR A 695 8.04 -17.97 0.27
C THR A 695 6.52 -17.98 0.48
N GLY A 696 5.84 -17.01 -0.09
CA GLY A 696 4.40 -16.86 -0.09
C GLY A 696 3.74 -17.65 -1.21
N THR A 697 2.55 -17.22 -1.61
CA THR A 697 1.76 -17.92 -2.64
C THR A 697 1.31 -16.97 -3.74
N VAL A 698 1.36 -17.42 -4.98
CA VAL A 698 0.76 -16.75 -6.15
C VAL A 698 -0.34 -17.64 -6.71
N TYR A 699 -1.58 -17.15 -6.75
CA TYR A 699 -2.73 -17.83 -7.34
C TYR A 699 -3.20 -17.09 -8.60
N LEU A 700 -3.33 -17.81 -9.71
CA LEU A 700 -3.76 -17.28 -11.00
C LEU A 700 -4.99 -18.06 -11.47
N GLU A 701 -6.11 -17.40 -11.71
CA GLU A 701 -7.32 -18.04 -12.18
C GLU A 701 -7.86 -17.36 -13.43
N GLU A 702 -8.02 -18.16 -14.47
CA GLU A 702 -8.71 -17.79 -15.69
C GLU A 702 -10.19 -18.22 -15.57
N THR A 703 -11.03 -17.23 -15.28
CA THR A 703 -12.42 -17.36 -14.82
C THR A 703 -13.40 -17.83 -15.89
N ASP A 704 -13.02 -17.77 -17.17
CA ASP A 704 -13.84 -18.18 -18.31
C ASP A 704 -13.46 -19.55 -18.89
N VAL A 705 -12.35 -20.15 -18.43
CA VAL A 705 -11.90 -21.49 -18.82
C VAL A 705 -11.99 -22.50 -17.69
N HIS A 706 -11.70 -22.08 -16.45
CA HIS A 706 -11.74 -22.97 -15.29
C HIS A 706 -13.10 -22.89 -14.60
N ALA A 707 -13.62 -24.03 -14.14
CA ALA A 707 -14.71 -24.01 -13.16
C ALA A 707 -14.23 -23.29 -11.89
N THR A 708 -15.14 -22.63 -11.17
CA THR A 708 -14.82 -21.77 -10.02
C THR A 708 -13.79 -22.40 -9.07
N ASP A 709 -12.71 -21.68 -8.82
CA ASP A 709 -11.60 -21.99 -7.90
C ASP A 709 -10.63 -23.11 -8.33
N LEU A 710 -10.61 -23.54 -9.60
CA LEU A 710 -9.61 -24.48 -10.17
C LEU A 710 -8.41 -23.77 -10.86
N GLY A 711 -7.93 -22.66 -10.32
CA GLY A 711 -6.78 -21.93 -10.87
C GLY A 711 -5.41 -22.59 -10.64
N ILE A 712 -4.35 -21.91 -11.07
CA ILE A 712 -2.95 -22.30 -10.92
C ILE A 712 -2.39 -21.69 -9.62
N LEU A 713 -1.85 -22.53 -8.74
CA LEU A 713 -1.07 -22.12 -7.58
C LEU A 713 0.43 -22.26 -7.87
N ILE A 714 1.18 -21.18 -7.66
CA ILE A 714 2.63 -21.14 -7.82
C ILE A 714 3.27 -20.82 -6.46
N ILE A 715 4.17 -21.70 -6.04
CA ILE A 715 5.05 -21.53 -4.89
C ILE A 715 6.48 -21.59 -5.42
N ASP A 716 7.09 -20.41 -5.54
CA ASP A 716 8.41 -20.21 -6.11
C ASP A 716 9.28 -19.51 -5.08
N SER A 717 10.45 -20.06 -4.77
CA SER A 717 11.39 -19.41 -3.83
C SER A 717 12.52 -18.67 -4.56
N ALA A 718 12.50 -18.63 -5.89
CA ALA A 718 13.53 -18.00 -6.71
C ALA A 718 14.96 -18.45 -6.32
N ASP A 719 15.14 -19.75 -6.10
CA ASP A 719 16.38 -20.40 -5.67
C ASP A 719 16.90 -20.00 -4.29
N ILE A 720 16.09 -19.26 -3.51
CA ILE A 720 16.37 -18.90 -2.12
C ILE A 720 16.01 -20.07 -1.21
N VAL A 721 16.98 -20.47 -0.38
CA VAL A 721 16.81 -21.55 0.60
C VAL A 721 16.28 -20.97 1.91
N SER A 722 15.03 -21.32 2.26
CA SER A 722 14.40 -21.04 3.55
C SER A 722 14.81 -22.05 4.63
N GLU A 723 14.42 -21.78 5.88
CA GLU A 723 14.42 -22.83 6.91
C GLU A 723 13.54 -24.02 6.50
N GLU A 724 13.75 -25.17 7.18
CA GLU A 724 12.79 -26.25 7.08
C GLU A 724 11.40 -25.80 7.54
N GLU A 725 10.37 -26.35 6.91
CA GLU A 725 8.98 -26.13 7.30
C GLU A 725 8.55 -24.64 7.19
N SER A 726 8.75 -24.00 6.03
CA SER A 726 8.64 -22.53 5.91
C SER A 726 7.39 -22.01 5.18
N THR A 727 6.78 -22.78 4.26
CA THR A 727 5.56 -22.39 3.54
C THR A 727 4.42 -23.40 3.76
N PRO A 728 3.49 -23.15 4.70
CA PRO A 728 2.35 -24.02 4.93
C PRO A 728 1.34 -24.02 3.78
N LEU A 729 0.98 -25.21 3.32
CA LEU A 729 -0.07 -25.48 2.35
C LEU A 729 -1.11 -26.41 3.00
N ALA A 730 -2.06 -25.79 3.71
CA ALA A 730 -3.23 -26.47 4.27
C ALA A 730 -4.48 -26.10 3.47
N ALA A 731 -4.45 -26.36 2.16
CA ALA A 731 -5.58 -26.03 1.30
C ALA A 731 -6.71 -27.04 1.51
N THR A 732 -7.85 -26.56 1.99
CA THR A 732 -9.13 -27.28 1.89
C THR A 732 -9.68 -27.26 0.46
N GLU A 733 -9.15 -26.36 -0.36
CA GLU A 733 -9.52 -26.13 -1.75
C GLU A 733 -8.86 -27.16 -2.68
N THR A 734 -9.41 -27.27 -3.89
CA THR A 734 -8.82 -28.07 -4.98
C THR A 734 -8.29 -27.11 -6.02
N PHE A 735 -7.03 -27.24 -6.43
CA PHE A 735 -6.44 -26.42 -7.48
C PHE A 735 -6.49 -27.10 -8.85
N GLY A 736 -6.39 -26.34 -9.93
CA GLY A 736 -6.10 -26.88 -11.25
C GLY A 736 -4.68 -27.42 -11.26
N ASP A 737 -3.70 -26.51 -11.34
CA ASP A 737 -2.29 -26.85 -11.27
C ASP A 737 -1.64 -26.30 -10.00
N ILE A 738 -0.71 -27.06 -9.42
CA ILE A 738 0.19 -26.58 -8.38
C ILE A 738 1.63 -26.71 -8.89
N TYR A 739 2.41 -25.64 -8.79
CA TYR A 739 3.85 -25.64 -9.06
C TYR A 739 4.61 -25.32 -7.79
N ILE A 740 5.44 -26.27 -7.32
CA ILE A 740 6.38 -26.09 -6.23
C ILE A 740 7.77 -26.14 -6.84
N LYS A 741 8.48 -25.01 -6.89
CA LYS A 741 9.71 -24.88 -7.67
C LYS A 741 10.80 -23.99 -7.08
N ASN A 742 11.99 -24.13 -7.65
CA ASN A 742 13.19 -23.32 -7.37
C ASN A 742 13.48 -23.25 -5.87
N LYS A 743 13.61 -24.43 -5.24
CA LYS A 743 13.89 -24.63 -3.80
C LYS A 743 12.77 -24.22 -2.83
N ALA A 744 11.55 -23.98 -3.32
CA ALA A 744 10.40 -23.79 -2.44
C ALA A 744 10.21 -24.96 -1.47
N GLU A 745 10.04 -24.64 -0.19
CA GLU A 745 9.87 -25.63 0.88
C GLU A 745 8.46 -25.59 1.47
N VAL A 746 7.65 -26.57 1.08
CA VAL A 746 6.21 -26.61 1.36
C VAL A 746 5.89 -27.67 2.42
N LEU A 747 5.06 -27.26 3.38
CA LEU A 747 4.41 -28.15 4.35
C LEU A 747 3.00 -28.49 3.91
N GLY A 748 2.78 -29.72 3.44
CA GLY A 748 1.46 -30.22 3.09
C GLY A 748 0.85 -31.08 4.19
N THR A 749 -0.48 -31.05 4.30
CA THR A 749 -1.27 -32.06 5.02
C THR A 749 -2.13 -32.83 4.03
N THR A 750 -3.14 -32.19 3.45
CA THR A 750 -3.91 -32.70 2.32
C THR A 750 -3.78 -31.72 1.17
N ILE A 751 -3.44 -32.22 -0.01
CA ILE A 751 -3.33 -31.43 -1.24
C ILE A 751 -4.26 -32.06 -2.27
N ASN A 752 -5.21 -31.27 -2.75
CA ASN A 752 -6.11 -31.65 -3.83
C ASN A 752 -5.76 -30.81 -5.06
N ALA A 753 -5.47 -31.46 -6.18
CA ALA A 753 -5.22 -30.76 -7.44
C ALA A 753 -5.58 -31.61 -8.66
N VAL A 754 -5.73 -30.98 -9.82
CA VAL A 754 -5.69 -31.71 -11.09
C VAL A 754 -4.25 -32.13 -11.38
N ASN A 755 -3.29 -31.21 -11.37
CA ASN A 755 -1.87 -31.51 -11.51
C ASN A 755 -1.03 -30.92 -10.38
N LEU A 756 -0.01 -31.65 -9.95
CA LEU A 756 0.99 -31.19 -9.00
C LEU A 756 2.39 -31.42 -9.59
N ASN A 757 3.10 -30.31 -9.80
CA ASN A 757 4.41 -30.26 -10.43
C ASN A 757 5.45 -29.83 -9.38
N LEU A 758 6.29 -30.79 -9.02
CA LEU A 758 7.41 -30.63 -8.10
C LEU A 758 8.70 -30.62 -8.93
N ILE A 759 9.27 -29.43 -9.12
CA ILE A 759 10.35 -29.19 -10.10
C ILE A 759 11.47 -28.31 -9.54
N ASN A 760 12.67 -28.31 -10.14
CA ASN A 760 13.79 -27.43 -9.81
C ASN A 760 14.08 -27.34 -8.30
N ASP A 761 14.47 -28.45 -7.68
CA ASP A 761 14.77 -28.58 -6.25
C ASP A 761 13.59 -28.23 -5.30
N GLY A 762 12.35 -28.18 -5.78
CA GLY A 762 11.17 -28.03 -4.93
C GLY A 762 11.11 -29.12 -3.86
N ARG A 763 10.57 -28.82 -2.67
CA ARG A 763 10.46 -29.79 -1.57
C ARG A 763 9.08 -29.78 -0.96
N LEU A 764 8.51 -30.96 -0.78
CA LEU A 764 7.22 -31.16 -0.14
C LEU A 764 7.33 -32.17 0.99
N ARG A 765 6.85 -31.80 2.17
CA ARG A 765 6.89 -32.64 3.38
C ARG A 765 5.72 -32.32 4.31
N HIS A 766 5.54 -33.09 5.38
CA HIS A 766 4.60 -32.75 6.46
C HIS A 766 5.34 -32.37 7.76
N LEU A 767 4.60 -31.86 8.74
CA LEU A 767 5.10 -31.52 10.08
C LEU A 767 5.66 -32.76 10.82
N ARG A 768 6.61 -32.56 11.73
CA ARG A 768 7.06 -33.63 12.66
C ARG A 768 5.90 -34.11 13.55
N THR A 769 5.91 -35.40 13.85
CA THR A 769 5.03 -35.99 14.85
C THR A 769 5.35 -35.43 16.24
N THR A 770 4.32 -35.22 17.06
CA THR A 770 4.44 -34.86 18.47
C THR A 770 3.84 -35.98 19.34
N THR A 771 3.96 -35.89 20.66
CA THR A 771 3.34 -36.86 21.59
C THR A 771 1.80 -36.86 21.55
N SER A 772 1.17 -35.90 20.86
CA SER A 772 -0.29 -35.81 20.73
C SER A 772 -0.80 -35.78 19.28
N THR A 773 0.07 -35.54 18.29
CA THR A 773 -0.34 -35.32 16.89
C THR A 773 0.55 -36.13 15.96
N ILE A 774 -0.06 -36.88 15.04
CA ILE A 774 0.62 -37.68 14.01
C ILE A 774 0.25 -37.12 12.62
N PRO A 775 1.07 -36.23 12.05
CA PRO A 775 0.82 -35.68 10.73
C PRO A 775 1.02 -36.72 9.62
N LYS A 776 0.34 -36.50 8.49
CA LYS A 776 0.49 -37.28 7.26
C LYS A 776 0.38 -36.37 6.05
N LEU A 777 1.03 -36.74 4.95
CA LEU A 777 0.88 -36.08 3.67
C LEU A 777 -0.06 -36.89 2.78
N THR A 778 -1.20 -36.33 2.40
CA THR A 778 -2.17 -36.94 1.49
C THR A 778 -2.28 -36.12 0.21
N LEU A 779 -1.95 -36.73 -0.92
CA LEU A 779 -2.01 -36.12 -2.24
C LEU A 779 -3.15 -36.75 -3.03
N ASN A 780 -4.16 -35.96 -3.38
CA ASN A 780 -5.30 -36.36 -4.20
C ASN A 780 -5.20 -35.63 -5.53
N ILE A 781 -4.53 -36.26 -6.50
CA ILE A 781 -4.18 -35.68 -7.80
C ILE A 781 -4.99 -36.39 -8.88
N THR A 782 -5.98 -35.73 -9.48
CA THR A 782 -6.85 -36.40 -10.46
C THR A 782 -6.16 -36.60 -11.81
N GLY A 783 -5.27 -35.69 -12.18
CA GLY A 783 -4.40 -35.72 -13.36
C GLY A 783 -2.99 -36.21 -13.02
N THR A 784 -1.98 -35.35 -13.18
CA THR A 784 -0.56 -35.74 -13.11
C THR A 784 0.13 -35.24 -11.85
N LEU A 785 0.80 -36.15 -11.13
CA LEU A 785 1.84 -35.82 -10.15
C LEU A 785 3.21 -36.04 -10.77
N LEU A 786 3.94 -34.95 -11.02
CA LEU A 786 5.30 -34.95 -11.53
C LEU A 786 6.29 -34.61 -10.41
N ILE A 787 7.27 -35.48 -10.19
CA ILE A 787 8.44 -35.25 -9.33
C ILE A 787 9.68 -35.30 -10.22
N ASP A 788 10.28 -34.15 -10.52
CA ASP A 788 11.44 -34.08 -11.41
C ASP A 788 12.72 -34.65 -10.78
N GLY A 789 13.78 -34.80 -11.57
CA GLY A 789 15.04 -35.42 -11.14
C GLY A 789 15.80 -34.69 -10.04
N THR A 790 15.48 -33.42 -9.77
CA THR A 790 16.13 -32.60 -8.73
C THR A 790 15.32 -32.54 -7.43
N THR A 791 14.06 -32.97 -7.49
CA THR A 791 13.08 -32.75 -6.43
C THR A 791 12.92 -33.96 -5.52
N SER A 792 12.59 -33.70 -4.24
CA SER A 792 12.20 -34.72 -3.27
C SER A 792 10.88 -34.40 -2.56
N LEU A 793 9.98 -35.38 -2.51
CA LEU A 793 8.97 -35.48 -1.47
C LEU A 793 9.61 -36.22 -0.29
N ASP A 794 9.90 -35.52 0.81
CA ASP A 794 10.78 -36.05 1.87
C ASP A 794 10.16 -35.90 3.26
N VAL A 795 9.64 -37.00 3.79
CA VAL A 795 9.11 -37.11 5.15
C VAL A 795 10.03 -37.95 6.05
N THR A 796 11.32 -37.99 5.75
CA THR A 796 12.33 -38.68 6.56
C THR A 796 12.34 -38.12 7.98
N GLY A 797 12.34 -39.00 8.99
CA GLY A 797 12.37 -38.59 10.40
C GLY A 797 11.12 -37.86 10.90
N LYS A 798 10.00 -37.88 10.16
CA LYS A 798 8.74 -37.21 10.56
C LYS A 798 7.73 -38.13 11.24
N GLY A 799 8.10 -39.38 11.51
CA GLY A 799 7.30 -40.41 12.18
C GLY A 799 7.37 -40.37 13.70
N PHE A 800 7.09 -41.49 14.37
CA PHE A 800 7.03 -41.54 15.83
C PHE A 800 8.35 -41.08 16.48
N LEU A 801 8.22 -40.33 17.58
CA LEU A 801 9.36 -39.70 18.25
C LEU A 801 10.33 -40.71 18.83
N GLY A 802 11.62 -40.46 18.68
CA GLY A 802 12.68 -41.21 19.33
C GLY A 802 12.76 -40.97 20.84
N GLY A 803 13.54 -41.81 21.52
CA GLY A 803 13.62 -41.85 22.98
C GLY A 803 14.03 -40.51 23.59
N SER A 804 13.27 -40.02 24.58
CA SER A 804 13.48 -38.71 25.23
C SER A 804 13.33 -37.48 24.32
N ASN A 805 12.98 -37.63 23.04
CA ASN A 805 12.78 -36.51 22.12
C ASN A 805 11.44 -35.82 22.40
N SER A 806 11.44 -34.48 22.56
CA SER A 806 10.22 -33.67 22.72
C SER A 806 9.17 -34.21 23.71
N GLY A 807 9.62 -34.72 24.86
CA GLY A 807 8.74 -35.29 25.91
C GLY A 807 8.35 -36.76 25.72
N ALA A 808 8.92 -37.46 24.74
CA ALA A 808 8.74 -38.90 24.57
C ALA A 808 9.42 -39.74 25.67
N SER A 809 8.95 -40.97 25.87
CA SER A 809 9.58 -41.96 26.75
C SER A 809 11.02 -42.26 26.32
N VAL A 810 11.87 -42.70 27.24
CA VAL A 810 13.25 -43.16 26.97
C VAL A 810 13.31 -44.33 25.97
N ASN A 811 12.24 -45.12 25.86
CA ASN A 811 12.16 -46.29 24.97
C ASN A 811 11.86 -45.94 23.49
N GLY A 812 11.64 -44.65 23.18
CA GLY A 812 11.06 -44.23 21.90
C GLY A 812 9.56 -44.51 21.84
N GLN A 813 8.89 -43.89 20.87
CA GLN A 813 7.46 -44.09 20.62
C GLN A 813 7.25 -45.11 19.49
N THR A 814 6.22 -45.93 19.64
CA THR A 814 5.75 -46.91 18.66
C THR A 814 4.23 -46.90 18.61
N SER A 815 3.63 -47.59 17.63
CA SER A 815 2.17 -47.71 17.53
C SER A 815 1.54 -48.38 18.75
N ASN A 816 0.36 -47.89 19.15
CA ASN A 816 -0.53 -48.55 20.11
C ASN A 816 -1.60 -49.45 19.45
N GLY A 817 -1.56 -49.61 18.13
CA GLY A 817 -2.52 -50.42 17.35
C GLY A 817 -3.90 -49.79 17.15
N ALA A 818 -4.13 -48.57 17.66
CA ALA A 818 -5.37 -47.81 17.52
C ALA A 818 -5.15 -46.45 16.82
N GLY A 819 -4.09 -46.33 16.02
CA GLY A 819 -3.70 -45.08 15.35
C GLY A 819 -3.11 -44.02 16.29
N GLY A 820 -2.74 -44.41 17.52
CA GLY A 820 -2.01 -43.58 18.47
C GLY A 820 -0.62 -44.15 18.78
N GLN A 821 0.08 -43.51 19.70
CA GLN A 821 1.43 -43.91 20.09
C GLN A 821 1.51 -44.36 21.55
N GLN A 822 2.46 -45.24 21.83
CA GLN A 822 2.82 -45.70 23.16
C GLN A 822 4.34 -45.83 23.27
N ALA A 823 4.85 -45.88 24.51
CA ALA A 823 6.26 -46.14 24.73
C ALA A 823 6.65 -47.53 24.20
N GLY A 824 7.83 -47.61 23.60
CA GLY A 824 8.45 -48.87 23.20
C GLY A 824 8.77 -49.78 24.39
N THR A 825 9.18 -51.00 24.09
CA THR A 825 9.40 -52.07 25.06
C THR A 825 10.61 -51.83 25.96
N ASP A 826 11.72 -51.30 25.42
CA ASP A 826 12.97 -51.09 26.16
C ASP A 826 13.93 -50.12 25.45
N VAL A 827 15.01 -49.75 26.15
CA VAL A 827 16.17 -48.97 25.65
C VAL A 827 17.13 -49.82 24.81
N TYR A 828 18.07 -49.16 24.12
CA TYR A 828 19.07 -49.77 23.20
C TYR A 828 18.48 -50.56 22.01
N ASN A 829 17.29 -50.18 21.54
CA ASN A 829 16.62 -50.77 20.39
C ASN A 829 16.47 -49.73 19.26
N GLY A 830 16.68 -50.18 18.02
CA GLY A 830 16.24 -49.45 16.84
C GLY A 830 14.71 -49.44 16.75
N GLY A 831 14.16 -48.45 16.05
CA GLY A 831 12.73 -48.42 15.77
C GLY A 831 12.29 -49.61 14.90
N SER A 832 11.06 -50.09 15.09
CA SER A 832 10.42 -51.12 14.25
C SER A 832 9.28 -50.50 13.41
N HIS A 833 9.02 -51.06 12.22
CA HIS A 833 7.78 -50.81 11.45
C HIS A 833 7.46 -52.02 10.57
N GLY A 834 7.94 -52.05 9.30
CA GLY A 834 7.84 -53.20 8.42
C GLY A 834 8.84 -54.31 8.78
N GLY A 835 10.04 -53.91 9.21
CA GLY A 835 11.05 -54.79 9.82
C GLY A 835 11.25 -54.48 11.30
N LEU A 836 11.77 -55.46 12.04
CA LEU A 836 12.15 -55.29 13.45
C LEU A 836 13.40 -54.42 13.56
N GLY A 837 13.46 -53.51 14.53
CA GLY A 837 14.68 -52.77 14.84
C GLY A 837 15.87 -53.67 15.24
N GLY A 838 17.08 -53.18 15.00
CA GLY A 838 18.31 -53.78 15.50
C GLY A 838 18.39 -53.71 17.03
N GLN A 839 19.13 -54.62 17.66
CA GLN A 839 19.15 -54.75 19.13
C GLN A 839 20.52 -55.18 19.67
N GLN A 840 20.90 -54.69 20.86
CA GLN A 840 22.11 -55.13 21.56
C GLN A 840 21.90 -56.24 22.60
N ILE A 841 20.88 -56.16 23.45
CA ILE A 841 20.71 -57.03 24.64
C ILE A 841 19.49 -57.95 24.43
N VAL A 842 19.52 -59.18 24.95
CA VAL A 842 18.45 -60.21 24.81
C VAL A 842 17.19 -59.82 25.61
N VAL A 843 16.48 -58.76 25.18
CA VAL A 843 15.18 -58.34 25.72
C VAL A 843 14.16 -58.27 24.58
N ALA A 844 12.88 -58.00 24.85
CA ALA A 844 11.84 -57.99 23.82
C ALA A 844 12.00 -56.83 22.83
N LYS A 845 12.09 -57.13 21.53
CA LYS A 845 12.04 -56.11 20.46
C LYS A 845 10.65 -55.47 20.39
N ASN A 846 10.58 -54.20 19.99
CA ASN A 846 9.32 -53.62 19.56
C ASN A 846 8.77 -54.44 18.39
N PRO A 847 7.53 -54.95 18.46
CA PRO A 847 6.95 -55.72 17.37
C PRO A 847 6.81 -54.84 16.12
N VAL A 848 6.83 -55.48 14.95
CA VAL A 848 6.34 -54.85 13.72
C VAL A 848 4.84 -54.60 13.85
N PHE A 849 4.35 -53.51 13.26
CA PHE A 849 2.95 -53.09 13.31
C PHE A 849 2.52 -52.57 11.93
N ASP A 850 1.24 -52.25 11.78
CA ASP A 850 0.62 -51.74 10.55
C ASP A 850 0.45 -52.78 9.42
N SER A 851 -0.50 -52.56 8.51
CA SER A 851 -0.82 -53.51 7.44
C SER A 851 0.25 -53.53 6.35
N ILE A 852 0.61 -54.71 5.84
CA ILE A 852 1.46 -54.84 4.65
C ILE A 852 0.75 -54.31 3.40
N LEU A 853 -0.55 -54.62 3.30
CA LEU A 853 -1.37 -54.33 2.12
C LEU A 853 -1.90 -52.90 2.12
N ASN A 854 -2.17 -52.35 3.31
CA ASN A 854 -2.76 -51.03 3.50
C ASN A 854 -2.07 -50.27 4.63
N PRO A 855 -0.75 -50.02 4.51
CA PRO A 855 0.00 -49.33 5.55
C PRO A 855 -0.55 -47.91 5.74
N SER A 856 -0.62 -47.47 6.99
CA SER A 856 -1.23 -46.20 7.38
C SER A 856 -0.53 -45.46 8.51
N GLU A 857 0.42 -46.08 9.18
CA GLU A 857 1.09 -45.56 10.38
C GLU A 857 2.55 -45.17 10.09
N PRO A 858 3.11 -44.19 10.82
CA PRO A 858 4.51 -43.82 10.67
C PRO A 858 5.46 -44.89 11.23
N GLY A 859 6.74 -44.75 10.92
CA GLY A 859 7.80 -45.60 11.49
C GLY A 859 7.99 -45.34 12.99
N GLY A 860 8.36 -46.38 13.74
CA GLY A 860 8.71 -46.28 15.16
C GLY A 860 10.01 -45.50 15.41
N GLY A 861 10.05 -44.74 16.50
CA GLY A 861 11.26 -44.06 16.96
C GLY A 861 12.27 -45.03 17.58
N GLY A 862 13.55 -44.76 17.39
CA GLY A 862 14.62 -45.48 18.12
C GLY A 862 14.65 -45.06 19.58
N SER A 863 15.09 -45.95 20.48
CA SER A 863 15.19 -45.63 21.91
C SER A 863 16.40 -44.75 22.24
N ASN A 864 16.53 -44.32 23.50
CA ASN A 864 17.76 -43.71 24.03
C ASN A 864 18.77 -44.76 24.56
N ASN A 865 19.93 -44.30 25.05
CA ASN A 865 21.03 -45.13 25.57
C ASN A 865 21.26 -45.01 27.09
N GLN A 866 20.21 -44.71 27.89
CA GLN A 866 20.28 -44.50 29.36
C GLN A 866 21.27 -43.40 29.86
N GLY A 867 21.80 -42.55 28.98
CA GLY A 867 22.91 -41.64 29.30
C GLY A 867 22.86 -40.22 28.73
N ALA A 868 21.66 -39.70 28.40
CA ALA A 868 21.36 -38.32 27.94
C ALA A 868 21.27 -38.04 26.43
N ASN A 869 21.47 -39.00 25.52
CA ASN A 869 21.29 -38.77 24.08
C ASN A 869 19.88 -39.16 23.59
N LEU A 870 19.27 -38.34 22.72
CA LEU A 870 17.90 -38.53 22.21
C LEU A 870 17.81 -39.64 21.15
N GLY A 871 16.87 -40.57 21.21
CA GLY A 871 16.65 -41.51 20.09
C GLY A 871 16.23 -40.79 18.80
N ASN A 872 16.47 -41.40 17.64
CA ASN A 872 16.08 -40.82 16.34
C ASN A 872 14.61 -41.09 16.02
N ASP A 873 13.96 -40.16 15.32
CA ASP A 873 12.55 -40.29 14.95
C ASP A 873 12.36 -41.29 13.78
N GLY A 874 11.21 -41.96 13.75
CA GLY A 874 10.84 -42.83 12.62
C GLY A 874 10.51 -42.04 11.34
N GLY A 875 10.31 -42.72 10.23
CA GLY A 875 9.88 -42.12 8.96
C GLY A 875 8.40 -41.74 8.95
N GLY A 876 8.05 -40.69 8.20
CA GLY A 876 6.69 -40.16 8.11
C GLY A 876 5.72 -41.00 7.27
N VAL A 877 4.56 -40.40 6.93
CA VAL A 877 3.48 -41.04 6.19
C VAL A 877 3.13 -40.25 4.93
N VAL A 878 3.18 -40.92 3.78
CA VAL A 878 2.78 -40.35 2.47
C VAL A 878 1.72 -41.23 1.82
N PHE A 879 0.57 -40.62 1.51
CA PHE A 879 -0.49 -41.22 0.70
C PHE A 879 -0.62 -40.46 -0.61
N ILE A 880 -0.57 -41.19 -1.72
CA ILE A 880 -0.68 -40.62 -3.06
C ILE A 880 -1.81 -41.33 -3.79
N THR A 881 -2.78 -40.55 -4.25
CA THR A 881 -3.75 -40.95 -5.26
C THR A 881 -3.49 -40.09 -6.49
N ALA A 882 -3.17 -40.68 -7.63
CA ALA A 882 -2.81 -39.97 -8.85
C ALA A 882 -3.50 -40.55 -10.09
N GLY A 883 -3.87 -39.73 -11.07
CA GLY A 883 -4.14 -40.25 -12.42
C GLY A 883 -2.85 -40.84 -12.98
N THR A 884 -1.85 -39.99 -13.18
CA THR A 884 -0.48 -40.38 -13.57
C THR A 884 0.51 -39.94 -12.50
N LEU A 885 1.38 -40.84 -12.05
CA LEU A 885 2.52 -40.53 -11.18
C LEU A 885 3.83 -40.73 -11.93
N THR A 886 4.59 -39.66 -12.12
CA THR A 886 5.95 -39.70 -12.68
C THR A 886 6.98 -39.33 -11.61
N VAL A 887 7.85 -40.28 -11.26
CA VAL A 887 8.91 -40.08 -10.26
C VAL A 887 10.28 -40.17 -10.93
N ASN A 888 10.89 -39.02 -11.22
CA ASN A 888 12.28 -38.93 -11.67
C ASN A 888 13.24 -38.57 -10.53
N GLY A 889 12.74 -37.89 -9.50
CA GLY A 889 13.46 -37.54 -8.28
C GLY A 889 13.30 -38.59 -7.18
N SER A 890 12.84 -38.17 -6.00
CA SER A 890 12.65 -39.10 -4.87
C SER A 890 11.38 -38.89 -4.05
N ILE A 891 10.80 -39.98 -3.58
CA ILE A 891 9.80 -40.02 -2.50
C ILE A 891 10.44 -40.76 -1.33
N LYS A 892 10.55 -40.12 -0.17
CA LYS A 892 11.24 -40.67 1.00
C LYS A 892 10.38 -40.61 2.25
N ALA A 893 10.34 -41.71 2.96
CA ALA A 893 9.81 -41.85 4.32
C ALA A 893 10.83 -42.63 5.15
N ASP A 894 12.11 -42.28 5.05
CA ASP A 894 13.17 -43.00 5.75
C ASP A 894 13.16 -42.69 7.25
N GLY A 895 13.64 -43.62 8.08
CA GLY A 895 13.91 -43.36 9.49
C GLY A 895 15.12 -42.45 9.66
N GLU A 896 15.09 -41.58 10.67
CA GLU A 896 16.19 -40.66 10.93
C GLU A 896 17.45 -41.43 11.40
N GLY A 897 18.61 -41.00 10.90
CA GLY A 897 19.92 -41.53 11.28
C GLY A 897 20.92 -40.39 11.43
N VAL A 898 21.19 -39.97 12.67
CA VAL A 898 22.22 -38.96 12.98
C VAL A 898 23.39 -39.56 13.79
N THR A 899 24.38 -38.72 14.10
CA THR A 899 25.73 -39.08 14.53
C THR A 899 25.85 -39.86 15.85
N VAL A 900 24.84 -39.90 16.73
CA VAL A 900 25.01 -40.44 18.11
C VAL A 900 23.89 -41.36 18.66
N ASN A 901 22.86 -41.78 17.90
CA ASN A 901 21.66 -42.42 18.52
C ASN A 901 21.02 -43.56 17.72
N CYS A 902 20.24 -44.41 18.40
CA CYS A 902 19.50 -45.55 17.82
C CYS A 902 18.65 -45.13 16.62
N GLY A 903 18.80 -45.82 15.49
CA GLY A 903 18.10 -45.49 14.24
C GLY A 903 16.58 -45.59 14.34
N GLY A 904 15.88 -44.62 13.76
CA GLY A 904 14.43 -44.70 13.58
C GLY A 904 14.04 -45.68 12.48
N ALA A 905 12.84 -46.27 12.55
CA ALA A 905 12.34 -47.15 11.51
C ALA A 905 11.94 -46.36 10.25
N GLY A 906 11.97 -47.00 9.09
CA GLY A 906 11.29 -46.48 7.91
C GLY A 906 9.78 -46.32 8.14
N GLY A 907 9.15 -45.39 7.44
CA GLY A 907 7.74 -45.04 7.54
C GLY A 907 6.87 -45.68 6.46
N THR A 908 5.77 -45.00 6.12
CA THR A 908 4.76 -45.50 5.19
C THR A 908 4.72 -44.69 3.90
N ILE A 909 4.76 -45.38 2.76
CA ILE A 909 4.41 -44.82 1.45
C ILE A 909 3.30 -45.68 0.83
N ARG A 910 2.14 -45.09 0.60
CA ARG A 910 1.00 -45.74 -0.07
C ARG A 910 0.64 -44.99 -1.35
N ILE A 911 0.67 -45.68 -2.48
CA ILE A 911 0.42 -45.12 -3.80
C ILE A 911 -0.75 -45.85 -4.46
N THR A 912 -1.66 -45.10 -5.03
CA THR A 912 -2.71 -45.56 -5.93
C THR A 912 -2.67 -44.70 -7.18
N ALA A 913 -2.33 -45.30 -8.33
CA ALA A 913 -2.19 -44.55 -9.58
C ALA A 913 -2.83 -45.27 -10.77
N THR A 914 -3.30 -44.57 -11.80
CA THR A 914 -3.69 -45.26 -13.05
C THR A 914 -2.44 -45.69 -13.82
N THR A 915 -1.46 -44.78 -13.88
CA THR A 915 -0.17 -44.95 -14.54
C THR A 915 0.96 -44.55 -13.59
N LEU A 916 2.03 -45.34 -13.51
CA LEU A 916 3.20 -45.09 -12.67
C LEU A 916 4.48 -45.23 -13.50
N GLY A 917 5.29 -44.19 -13.61
CA GLY A 917 6.55 -44.20 -14.37
C GLY A 917 7.63 -43.30 -13.78
N GLY A 918 8.76 -43.20 -14.50
CA GLY A 918 9.94 -42.43 -14.12
C GLY A 918 11.18 -43.27 -13.82
N SER A 919 12.30 -42.61 -13.52
CA SER A 919 13.61 -43.24 -13.25
C SER A 919 14.14 -43.01 -11.82
N GLY A 920 13.36 -42.33 -10.99
CA GLY A 920 13.70 -41.92 -9.63
C GLY A 920 13.62 -43.04 -8.62
N SER A 921 13.51 -42.67 -7.32
CA SER A 921 13.49 -43.61 -6.19
C SER A 921 12.31 -43.42 -5.26
N ILE A 922 11.85 -44.51 -4.64
CA ILE A 922 10.80 -44.52 -3.61
C ILE A 922 11.36 -45.27 -2.40
N GLN A 923 11.50 -44.63 -1.24
CA GLN A 923 12.31 -45.15 -0.14
C GLN A 923 11.58 -45.03 1.20
N ALA A 924 11.61 -46.11 1.98
CA ALA A 924 11.17 -46.16 3.38
C ALA A 924 12.17 -47.01 4.18
N LYS A 925 13.42 -46.59 4.21
CA LYS A 925 14.54 -47.31 4.81
C LYS A 925 14.62 -47.06 6.31
N GLY A 926 15.19 -48.01 7.04
CA GLY A 926 15.58 -47.79 8.43
C GLY A 926 16.78 -46.85 8.55
N GLY A 927 16.80 -45.97 9.56
CA GLY A 927 17.91 -45.07 9.84
C GLY A 927 19.13 -45.77 10.44
N LEU A 928 20.33 -45.22 10.22
CA LEU A 928 21.60 -45.74 10.75
C LEU A 928 22.28 -44.75 11.71
N THR A 929 22.86 -45.28 12.80
CA THR A 929 23.85 -44.56 13.62
C THR A 929 25.14 -44.32 12.83
N ALA A 930 25.57 -43.07 12.62
CA ALA A 930 26.79 -42.80 11.84
C ALA A 930 28.11 -43.12 12.59
N SER A 931 28.11 -43.12 13.94
CA SER A 931 29.30 -43.39 14.77
C SER A 931 29.17 -44.69 15.58
N PRO A 932 30.25 -45.51 15.72
CA PRO A 932 30.24 -46.70 16.57
C PRO A 932 30.16 -46.36 18.08
N GLY A 933 29.34 -47.10 18.84
CA GLY A 933 29.32 -47.04 20.32
C GLY A 933 28.30 -46.10 20.96
N SER A 934 27.34 -45.55 20.20
CA SER A 934 26.46 -44.47 20.70
C SER A 934 25.06 -44.91 21.15
N CYS A 935 24.56 -46.05 20.68
CA CYS A 935 23.27 -46.66 21.10
C CYS A 935 23.50 -47.95 21.93
N ALA A 936 24.71 -48.19 22.43
CA ALA A 936 25.08 -49.48 23.01
C ALA A 936 26.11 -49.37 24.14
N THR A 937 26.05 -50.28 25.12
CA THR A 937 27.10 -50.43 26.13
C THR A 937 28.34 -51.08 25.50
N GLY A 938 29.42 -50.32 25.34
CA GLY A 938 30.68 -50.76 24.73
C GLY A 938 31.01 -50.07 23.41
N ALA A 939 32.27 -49.67 23.25
CA ALA A 939 32.77 -49.04 22.02
C ALA A 939 32.65 -50.04 20.86
N ASN A 940 32.02 -49.62 19.75
CA ASN A 940 32.02 -50.26 18.41
C ASN A 940 30.67 -50.77 17.83
N HIS A 941 29.52 -50.64 18.49
CA HIS A 941 28.23 -51.11 17.92
C HIS A 941 27.43 -49.99 17.21
N ARG A 942 26.81 -50.32 16.08
CA ARG A 942 25.88 -49.45 15.31
C ARG A 942 24.51 -50.13 15.18
N ILE A 943 23.47 -49.54 15.78
CA ILE A 943 22.11 -50.09 15.79
C ILE A 943 21.24 -49.34 14.78
N SER A 944 20.68 -50.07 13.82
CA SER A 944 19.78 -49.50 12.82
C SER A 944 18.30 -49.74 13.13
N GLY A 945 17.47 -48.84 12.63
CA GLY A 945 16.02 -49.06 12.57
C GLY A 945 15.66 -50.10 11.52
N GLY A 946 14.50 -50.73 11.69
CA GLY A 946 13.92 -51.59 10.68
C GLY A 946 13.40 -50.80 9.48
N GLY A 947 13.29 -51.45 8.33
CA GLY A 947 12.65 -50.86 7.15
C GLY A 947 11.15 -50.62 7.34
N GLY A 948 10.60 -49.72 6.53
CA GLY A 948 9.21 -49.30 6.54
C GLY A 948 8.28 -50.13 5.65
N ARG A 949 7.13 -49.57 5.29
CA ARG A 949 6.13 -50.24 4.43
C ARG A 949 5.82 -49.39 3.20
N ILE A 950 5.98 -50.00 2.02
CA ILE A 950 5.58 -49.40 0.75
C ILE A 950 4.51 -50.27 0.11
N ALA A 951 3.36 -49.67 -0.24
CA ALA A 951 2.28 -50.34 -0.96
C ALA A 951 1.87 -49.53 -2.19
N ILE A 952 1.89 -50.15 -3.37
CA ILE A 952 1.61 -49.49 -4.65
C ILE A 952 0.53 -50.28 -5.38
N ARG A 953 -0.58 -49.60 -5.70
CA ARG A 953 -1.65 -50.11 -6.57
C ARG A 953 -1.68 -49.33 -7.87
N TYR A 954 -1.69 -50.02 -9.00
CA TYR A 954 -1.73 -49.40 -10.32
C TYR A 954 -2.61 -50.13 -11.32
N VAL A 955 -3.09 -49.48 -12.39
CA VAL A 955 -4.05 -50.08 -13.34
C VAL A 955 -3.40 -50.65 -14.61
N THR A 956 -2.59 -49.87 -15.32
CA THR A 956 -2.39 -50.15 -16.77
C THR A 956 -1.27 -51.12 -17.15
N ASN A 957 -1.61 -51.90 -18.19
CA ASN A 957 -0.90 -52.96 -18.91
C ASN A 957 -0.13 -52.44 -20.16
N SER A 958 0.16 -51.14 -20.25
CA SER A 958 0.65 -50.45 -21.47
C SER A 958 2.18 -50.22 -21.54
N GLY A 959 2.97 -50.97 -20.76
CA GLY A 959 4.43 -50.98 -20.90
C GLY A 959 5.19 -49.83 -20.24
N LEU A 960 4.57 -49.08 -19.30
CA LEU A 960 5.18 -47.93 -18.66
C LEU A 960 5.33 -48.00 -17.13
N PHE A 961 5.22 -49.19 -16.51
CA PHE A 961 5.83 -49.39 -15.19
C PHE A 961 7.36 -49.39 -15.36
N THR A 962 7.94 -48.20 -15.46
CA THR A 962 9.36 -48.03 -15.80
C THR A 962 10.25 -47.89 -14.59
N ILE A 963 9.69 -47.68 -13.39
CA ILE A 963 10.50 -47.60 -12.17
C ILE A 963 11.03 -49.00 -11.89
N PRO A 964 12.35 -49.24 -12.00
CA PRO A 964 12.91 -50.56 -11.71
C PRO A 964 12.61 -50.91 -10.25
N PRO A 965 12.20 -52.14 -9.91
CA PRO A 965 11.98 -52.54 -8.51
C PRO A 965 13.19 -52.27 -7.60
N THR A 966 14.41 -52.28 -8.15
CA THR A 966 15.66 -51.93 -7.45
C THR A 966 15.73 -50.48 -6.99
N ASN A 967 14.88 -49.59 -7.50
CA ASN A 967 14.79 -48.19 -7.07
C ASN A 967 13.75 -47.97 -5.97
N ILE A 968 13.00 -49.02 -5.60
CA ILE A 968 12.05 -49.01 -4.50
C ILE A 968 12.68 -49.72 -3.30
N LEU A 969 13.02 -48.97 -2.27
CA LEU A 969 13.93 -49.43 -1.22
C LEU A 969 13.23 -49.41 0.15
N VAL A 970 13.14 -50.58 0.76
CA VAL A 970 12.57 -50.79 2.11
C VAL A 970 13.58 -51.43 3.07
N ASN A 971 14.86 -51.44 2.72
CA ASN A 971 15.88 -52.14 3.50
C ASN A 971 16.15 -51.45 4.85
N ALA A 972 16.60 -52.21 5.83
CA ALA A 972 17.25 -51.61 6.99
C ALA A 972 18.63 -51.08 6.59
N ALA A 973 19.12 -50.06 7.29
CA ALA A 973 20.50 -49.67 7.12
C ALA A 973 21.46 -50.68 7.76
N GLN A 974 22.63 -50.92 7.16
CA GLN A 974 23.61 -51.88 7.65
C GLN A 974 24.28 -51.41 8.95
N GLY A 975 24.06 -52.12 10.06
CA GLY A 975 24.87 -51.96 11.26
C GLY A 975 26.26 -52.56 11.05
N THR A 976 27.34 -51.78 11.23
CA THR A 976 28.72 -52.29 11.09
C THR A 976 29.42 -52.36 12.45
N ASN A 977 30.04 -53.50 12.75
CA ASN A 977 31.11 -53.62 13.76
C ASN A 977 32.46 -53.54 13.04
N THR A 978 33.44 -52.81 13.58
CA THR A 978 34.83 -52.82 13.08
C THR A 978 35.63 -54.06 13.54
N GLY A 979 34.98 -55.04 14.18
CA GLY A 979 35.53 -56.34 14.57
C GLY A 979 34.56 -57.48 14.21
N ALA A 980 35.11 -58.63 13.80
CA ALA A 980 34.43 -59.68 13.05
C ALA A 980 33.08 -60.19 13.63
N SER A 981 32.08 -60.26 12.72
CA SER A 981 30.82 -61.03 12.72
C SER A 981 29.86 -60.94 13.91
N THR A 982 28.80 -60.11 13.80
CA THR A 982 27.43 -60.46 14.28
C THR A 982 26.36 -59.62 13.56
N ALA A 983 25.24 -60.27 13.17
CA ALA A 983 24.08 -59.66 12.50
C ALA A 983 23.05 -59.01 13.47
N SER A 984 23.35 -58.99 14.79
CA SER A 984 22.40 -58.63 15.86
C SER A 984 21.95 -57.17 15.86
N PHE A 985 22.75 -56.28 15.30
CA PHE A 985 22.55 -54.83 15.37
C PHE A 985 21.88 -54.22 14.12
N THR A 986 21.74 -55.00 13.06
CA THR A 986 21.03 -54.60 11.84
C THR A 986 19.54 -54.88 12.01
N GLY A 987 18.69 -53.87 11.81
CA GLY A 987 17.24 -54.05 11.73
C GLY A 987 16.84 -54.92 10.54
N GLY A 988 15.62 -55.48 10.55
CA GLY A 988 15.05 -56.21 9.43
C GLY A 988 14.61 -55.30 8.29
N SER A 989 14.59 -55.84 7.07
CA SER A 989 13.94 -55.19 5.94
C SER A 989 12.47 -54.94 6.20
N GLY A 990 11.96 -53.88 5.60
CA GLY A 990 10.54 -53.58 5.47
C GLY A 990 9.86 -54.45 4.41
N THR A 991 8.67 -54.02 3.98
CA THR A 991 7.87 -54.74 2.98
C THR A 991 7.47 -53.83 1.82
N LEU A 992 7.59 -54.35 0.60
CA LEU A 992 7.06 -53.74 -0.62
C LEU A 992 5.93 -54.59 -1.19
N TYR A 993 4.71 -54.03 -1.27
CA TYR A 993 3.56 -54.66 -1.91
C TYR A 993 3.20 -53.96 -3.22
N LEU A 994 3.10 -54.72 -4.31
CA LEU A 994 2.79 -54.23 -5.66
C LEU A 994 1.53 -54.93 -6.20
N GLU A 995 0.50 -54.18 -6.54
CA GLU A 995 -0.76 -54.74 -7.06
C GLU A 995 -1.17 -54.06 -8.38
N GLN A 996 -1.20 -54.85 -9.45
CA GLN A 996 -1.79 -54.43 -10.71
C GLN A 996 -3.31 -54.69 -10.67
N THR A 997 -4.08 -53.64 -10.44
CA THR A 997 -5.53 -53.65 -10.33
C THR A 997 -6.16 -54.03 -11.67
N GLY A 998 -7.06 -55.02 -11.66
CA GLY A 998 -7.68 -55.56 -12.87
C GLY A 998 -6.86 -56.69 -13.54
N VAL A 999 -5.64 -56.96 -13.06
CA VAL A 999 -4.84 -58.14 -13.45
C VAL A 999 -4.72 -59.12 -12.28
N HIS A 1000 -4.24 -58.65 -11.13
CA HIS A 1000 -4.20 -59.46 -9.91
C HIS A 1000 -5.59 -59.52 -9.27
N GLY A 1001 -5.89 -60.62 -8.58
CA GLY A 1001 -7.05 -60.67 -7.69
C GLY A 1001 -6.92 -59.64 -6.57
N VAL A 1002 -8.05 -59.20 -6.01
CA VAL A 1002 -8.08 -58.17 -4.96
C VAL A 1002 -7.19 -58.60 -3.78
N ASN A 1003 -6.23 -57.75 -3.42
CA ASN A 1003 -5.23 -57.99 -2.38
C ASN A 1003 -4.26 -59.17 -2.64
N GLN A 1004 -4.20 -59.68 -3.87
CA GLN A 1004 -3.37 -60.83 -4.26
C GLN A 1004 -2.16 -60.37 -5.09
N GLY A 1005 -1.60 -59.19 -4.82
CA GLY A 1005 -0.44 -58.67 -5.54
C GLY A 1005 0.88 -59.43 -5.28
N LEU A 1006 1.98 -58.82 -5.72
CA LEU A 1006 3.34 -59.25 -5.46
C LEU A 1006 3.83 -58.66 -4.13
N LEU A 1007 4.33 -59.50 -3.22
CA LEU A 1007 5.04 -59.08 -2.02
C LEU A 1007 6.55 -59.27 -2.20
N ILE A 1008 7.31 -58.21 -1.99
CA ILE A 1008 8.78 -58.21 -2.04
C ILE A 1008 9.32 -57.86 -0.66
N VAL A 1009 10.21 -58.70 -0.16
CA VAL A 1009 11.06 -58.44 1.00
C VAL A 1009 12.50 -58.48 0.54
N ASP A 1010 13.13 -57.31 0.53
CA ASP A 1010 14.47 -57.10 0.02
C ASP A 1010 15.25 -56.28 1.04
N ASN A 1011 16.42 -56.81 1.44
CA ASN A 1011 17.30 -56.15 2.39
C ASN A 1011 18.59 -55.62 1.76
N VAL A 1012 18.74 -55.68 0.43
CA VAL A 1012 19.86 -55.10 -0.32
C VAL A 1012 21.21 -55.50 0.28
N ASP A 1013 21.38 -56.82 0.48
CA ASP A 1013 22.55 -57.48 1.04
C ASP A 1013 22.91 -57.14 2.48
N ALA A 1014 22.06 -56.38 3.19
CA ALA A 1014 22.21 -56.12 4.61
C ALA A 1014 22.02 -57.41 5.41
N LEU A 1015 23.04 -57.78 6.19
CA LEU A 1015 23.01 -59.00 7.00
C LEU A 1015 22.21 -58.76 8.29
N THR A 1016 21.13 -59.52 8.49
CA THR A 1016 20.25 -59.44 9.66
C THR A 1016 20.17 -60.76 10.40
N VAL A 1017 19.75 -60.71 11.67
CA VAL A 1017 19.40 -61.91 12.43
C VAL A 1017 18.19 -62.61 11.83
N SER A 1018 18.08 -63.92 12.03
CA SER A 1018 16.91 -64.71 11.65
C SER A 1018 15.62 -64.06 12.16
N ASN A 1019 14.54 -64.18 11.38
CA ASN A 1019 13.20 -63.70 11.72
C ASN A 1019 13.06 -62.16 11.84
N SER A 1020 13.91 -61.38 11.16
CA SER A 1020 13.93 -59.92 11.29
C SER A 1020 12.73 -59.20 10.62
N THR A 1021 12.00 -59.86 9.72
CA THR A 1021 10.81 -59.31 9.04
C THR A 1021 9.61 -60.26 9.23
N PRO A 1022 8.80 -60.09 10.30
CA PRO A 1022 7.64 -60.93 10.55
C PRO A 1022 6.48 -60.68 9.57
N LEU A 1023 5.94 -61.76 9.00
CA LEU A 1023 4.72 -61.78 8.19
C LEU A 1023 3.63 -62.55 8.96
N THR A 1024 2.82 -61.85 9.74
CA THR A 1024 1.76 -62.46 10.56
C THR A 1024 0.40 -62.31 9.91
N ALA A 1025 -0.54 -63.20 10.22
CA ALA A 1025 -1.90 -63.18 9.67
C ALA A 1025 -2.61 -61.83 9.84
N THR A 1026 -2.38 -61.13 10.96
CA THR A 1026 -2.94 -59.80 11.23
C THR A 1026 -2.38 -58.72 10.29
N LEU A 1027 -1.09 -58.79 9.96
CA LEU A 1027 -0.43 -57.83 9.05
C LEU A 1027 -0.80 -58.09 7.57
N LEU A 1028 -1.17 -59.34 7.27
CA LEU A 1028 -1.58 -59.84 5.96
C LEU A 1028 -3.10 -59.73 5.72
N ALA A 1029 -3.87 -59.27 6.71
CA ALA A 1029 -5.31 -59.08 6.58
C ALA A 1029 -5.64 -58.00 5.54
N PRO A 1030 -6.71 -58.16 4.74
CA PRO A 1030 -7.76 -59.19 4.89
C PRO A 1030 -7.47 -60.54 4.21
N ASN A 1031 -6.36 -60.68 3.48
CA ASN A 1031 -6.18 -61.79 2.53
C ASN A 1031 -5.41 -63.02 3.06
N VAL A 1032 -5.09 -63.04 4.37
CA VAL A 1032 -4.45 -64.15 5.12
C VAL A 1032 -3.30 -64.83 4.35
N GLY A 1033 -2.43 -64.03 3.69
CA GLY A 1033 -1.18 -64.54 3.12
C GLY A 1033 -1.26 -65.16 1.72
N ILE A 1034 -2.28 -64.86 0.93
CA ILE A 1034 -2.37 -65.24 -0.49
C ILE A 1034 -1.80 -64.12 -1.38
N PHE A 1035 -0.79 -64.44 -2.19
CA PHE A 1035 -0.11 -63.52 -3.10
C PHE A 1035 -0.02 -64.07 -4.52
N GLN A 1036 0.04 -63.21 -5.54
CA GLN A 1036 0.36 -63.66 -6.89
C GLN A 1036 1.81 -64.18 -6.95
N GLU A 1037 2.71 -63.52 -6.22
CA GLU A 1037 4.13 -63.88 -6.15
C GLU A 1037 4.70 -63.37 -4.81
N LEU A 1038 5.65 -64.11 -4.23
CA LEU A 1038 6.40 -63.71 -3.03
C LEU A 1038 7.90 -63.76 -3.30
N ARG A 1039 8.57 -62.61 -3.26
CA ARG A 1039 10.02 -62.50 -3.46
C ARG A 1039 10.73 -62.17 -2.15
N ILE A 1040 11.64 -63.06 -1.73
CA ILE A 1040 12.56 -62.82 -0.62
C ILE A 1040 13.97 -62.80 -1.20
N LYS A 1041 14.66 -61.66 -1.14
CA LYS A 1041 15.92 -61.43 -1.86
C LYS A 1041 16.99 -60.78 -0.96
N ASP A 1042 18.23 -60.86 -1.42
CA ASP A 1042 19.40 -60.11 -0.92
C ASP A 1042 19.54 -60.11 0.62
N LYS A 1043 19.63 -61.33 1.17
CA LYS A 1043 19.79 -61.66 2.60
C LYS A 1043 18.63 -61.24 3.52
N ALA A 1044 17.47 -60.91 2.99
CA ALA A 1044 16.26 -60.77 3.79
C ALA A 1044 15.96 -62.04 4.62
N GLN A 1045 15.57 -61.86 5.88
CA GLN A 1045 15.22 -62.93 6.82
C GLN A 1045 13.76 -62.74 7.28
N VAL A 1046 12.89 -63.66 6.87
CA VAL A 1046 11.43 -63.57 7.09
C VAL A 1046 10.96 -64.63 8.09
N GLN A 1047 9.98 -64.27 8.94
CA GLN A 1047 9.27 -65.22 9.81
C GLN A 1047 7.78 -65.21 9.49
N SER A 1048 7.21 -66.32 9.04
CA SER A 1048 5.76 -66.46 8.90
C SER A 1048 5.13 -67.06 10.16
N ILE A 1049 4.02 -66.47 10.61
CA ILE A 1049 3.13 -67.08 11.63
C ILE A 1049 1.80 -67.38 10.92
N GLY A 1050 1.82 -68.37 10.02
CA GLY A 1050 0.70 -68.77 9.16
C GLY A 1050 1.14 -69.41 7.83
N ASN A 1051 0.17 -69.90 7.06
CA ASN A 1051 0.41 -70.38 5.69
C ASN A 1051 0.56 -69.18 4.76
N LEU A 1052 1.66 -69.12 4.01
CA LEU A 1052 1.81 -68.23 2.86
C LEU A 1052 1.53 -69.04 1.60
N THR A 1053 0.62 -68.56 0.76
CA THR A 1053 0.24 -69.25 -0.48
C THR A 1053 0.53 -68.33 -1.66
N THR A 1054 1.32 -68.79 -2.62
CA THR A 1054 1.47 -68.10 -3.91
C THR A 1054 0.52 -68.72 -4.93
N LEU A 1055 -0.14 -67.87 -5.73
CA LEU A 1055 -0.99 -68.27 -6.86
C LEU A 1055 -0.18 -68.39 -8.17
N GLY A 1056 1.07 -67.93 -8.15
CA GLY A 1056 2.10 -68.05 -9.19
C GLY A 1056 3.43 -68.53 -8.60
N ASP A 1057 4.53 -67.90 -9.00
CA ASP A 1057 5.91 -68.24 -8.56
C ASP A 1057 6.19 -67.90 -7.08
#